data_AF-A0A932DYK8-F1
#
_entry.id   AF-A0A932DYK8-F1
#
_cell.length_a   1.000
_cell.length_b   1.000
_cell.length_c   1.000
_cell.angle_alpha   90.00
_cell.angle_beta   90.00
_cell.angle_gamma   90.00
#
_symmetry.space_group_name_H-M   'P 1'
#
loop_
_entity.id
_entity.type
_entity.pdbx_description
1 polymer ?
#
loop_
_entity_poly.entity_id
_entity_poly.type
_entity_poly.pdbx_seq_one_letter_code
_entity_poly.pdbx_strand_id
1 'polypeptide(L)'
;MHEGSKFVEATLTGAKIGRILQISNSKFSDKLNMNGIEVLDTLALHADAEFSDVELNLSKIGNQLILNDSKFHGKLDINKTEVKDNLYMNEGTVYSDVDLSFAKIGGQLDLSNSKFTGKLNMNSIEVNDALYMHNGAEFLEVNIAGATIGGQLLAMGSKFTGKLDMNGIEAKNTLAMCDGAKFLEVDIVGAKVGGQLIMTGSKFMGKLNLNKIEVNDGLYMDKKAEFTDVDLSFAKIGGQLNLSNSKFTGKLNMNTIEVNDTLCMDNGAEFLEVDIAGAKISGQLLTMGSQFKGKLDMNGIEVKNTLAMCAGAKFSEVDIVGARIGRQLIMTGSKFMGKLNLHSIEVNDDLFMDKNAEFMEVDLSFAKIGGQLDLSNSKFKGKLNMSNIEINDICRIENGADFDDVTLLKAKIKGQFIIAGSIFNGIVIMNSLEVENDLLIRSIPAFTKEVKLNNAKIEGQFEISNSNFSDEVNFIGTKVSSKLIIFDSNFAGNLNMGEMEVKDNPLVCEKSTFTKVILADAKIGRELYIVESNFSDELLMGSIEVKAGIIMANSRFNKNVSLRYGNISKILDISSNTFSSLDLTGTIINGELRLISREQKLTQWDREKTFILSNTQVDDLDDVPESWPINLDLEGFKYDRLSRVSMKENIVDTIKTPSWFKNWLSRQKHYTPQPYEQLASVLQKAGYKEKAKEIMYESRERERKGVEEWPRWIYLSLLKYLIGYGYYLFQVTYYLLGFTIIGMLIFFKYVKNGNNNLFSAFCYSLDRLFPFVHFDKQHDEVKLRECVRYYFFVHSIVGFILSYFFIAGITGLTK
;
A
#
# COMPACT_ATOMS: atom_id res chain seq x y z
N MET A 1 79.37 39.72 15.41
CA MET A 1 79.96 40.25 14.16
C MET A 1 78.96 41.24 13.60
N HIS A 2 79.34 42.52 13.56
CA HIS A 2 78.58 43.62 12.97
C HIS A 2 79.55 44.29 12.01
N GLU A 3 79.17 44.45 10.74
CA GLU A 3 79.88 45.11 9.62
C GLU A 3 79.91 44.15 8.44
N GLY A 4 79.69 44.67 7.21
CA GLY A 4 79.60 44.04 5.87
C GLY A 4 80.67 43.01 5.48
N SER A 5 81.00 42.13 6.39
CA SER A 5 82.12 41.20 6.40
C SER A 5 81.76 40.02 5.53
N LYS A 6 82.71 39.61 4.70
CA LYS A 6 82.59 38.44 3.84
C LYS A 6 83.51 37.36 4.37
N PHE A 7 82.92 36.27 4.81
CA PHE A 7 83.61 35.06 5.25
C PHE A 7 83.43 33.98 4.20
N VAL A 8 84.48 33.18 3.98
CA VAL A 8 84.33 31.94 3.20
C VAL A 8 83.65 30.91 4.09
N GLU A 9 84.31 30.54 5.19
CA GLU A 9 83.82 29.60 6.19
C GLU A 9 84.14 30.09 7.62
N ALA A 10 83.45 29.55 8.62
CA ALA A 10 83.79 29.70 10.03
C ALA A 10 83.36 28.47 10.84
N THR A 11 84.13 28.11 11.88
CA THR A 11 83.85 26.96 12.75
C THR A 11 83.89 27.38 14.22
N LEU A 12 82.81 27.08 14.96
CA LEU A 12 82.60 27.30 16.40
C LEU A 12 82.09 26.02 17.07
N THR A 13 82.42 24.85 16.53
CA THR A 13 81.98 23.55 17.04
C THR A 13 82.32 23.38 18.52
N GLY A 14 81.31 23.06 19.35
CA GLY A 14 81.48 22.84 20.79
C GLY A 14 81.81 24.10 21.61
N ALA A 15 81.78 25.29 21.00
CA ALA A 15 82.11 26.53 21.69
C ALA A 15 81.08 26.86 22.79
N LYS A 16 81.53 27.53 23.85
CA LYS A 16 80.65 28.04 24.92
C LYS A 16 80.64 29.57 24.90
N ILE A 17 79.48 30.15 24.62
CA ILE A 17 79.28 31.60 24.57
C ILE A 17 78.54 32.04 25.84
N GLY A 18 79.20 32.87 26.66
CA GLY A 18 78.71 33.23 27.99
C GLY A 18 77.48 34.14 28.03
N ARG A 19 77.05 34.71 26.89
CA ARG A 19 75.84 35.53 26.80
C ARG A 19 75.22 35.44 25.41
N ILE A 20 75.57 36.37 24.51
CA ILE A 20 74.97 36.48 23.17
C ILE A 20 76.02 36.17 22.10
N LEU A 21 75.64 35.38 21.10
CA LEU A 21 76.34 35.31 19.82
C LEU A 21 75.45 35.93 18.76
N GLN A 22 75.89 37.05 18.18
CA GLN A 22 75.15 37.77 17.15
C GLN A 22 75.98 37.89 15.88
N ILE A 23 75.41 37.50 14.75
CA ILE A 23 75.96 37.67 13.41
C ILE A 23 74.93 38.46 12.62
N SER A 24 75.33 39.64 12.17
CA SER A 24 74.46 40.51 11.37
C SER A 24 75.20 41.21 10.25
N ASN A 25 74.46 41.59 9.20
CA ASN A 25 74.97 42.30 8.04
C ASN A 25 76.26 41.66 7.47
N SER A 26 76.34 40.33 7.49
CA SER A 26 77.55 39.56 7.13
C SER A 26 77.20 38.50 6.09
N LYS A 27 78.17 38.13 5.25
CA LYS A 27 77.99 37.11 4.21
C LYS A 27 78.95 35.94 4.41
N PHE A 28 78.42 34.73 4.46
CA PHE A 28 79.16 33.46 4.48
C PHE A 28 78.94 32.74 3.15
N SER A 29 79.99 32.62 2.32
CA SER A 29 79.86 32.04 0.97
C SER A 29 79.96 30.52 0.93
N ASP A 30 80.44 29.89 1.99
CA ASP A 30 80.50 28.44 2.18
C ASP A 30 79.87 28.07 3.53
N LYS A 31 80.61 27.47 4.47
CA LYS A 31 80.01 26.86 5.66
C LYS A 31 80.23 27.64 6.97
N LEU A 32 79.17 27.80 7.75
CA LEU A 32 79.21 28.21 9.16
C LEU A 32 78.89 27.01 10.06
N ASN A 33 79.92 26.36 10.61
CA ASN A 33 79.78 25.17 11.45
C ASN A 33 79.76 25.55 12.94
N MET A 34 78.62 25.41 13.59
CA MET A 34 78.39 25.67 15.01
C MET A 34 77.82 24.43 15.74
N ASN A 35 78.10 23.22 15.23
CA ASN A 35 77.60 21.99 15.86
C ASN A 35 78.00 21.89 17.34
N GLY A 36 77.05 21.56 18.21
CA GLY A 36 77.25 21.41 19.65
C GLY A 36 77.59 22.71 20.39
N ILE A 37 77.33 23.88 19.79
CA ILE A 37 77.57 25.15 20.47
C ILE A 37 76.63 25.30 21.68
N GLU A 38 77.14 25.87 22.77
CA GLU A 38 76.35 26.25 23.94
C GLU A 38 76.33 27.79 24.04
N VAL A 39 75.17 28.41 23.86
CA VAL A 39 74.99 29.86 24.03
C VAL A 39 74.09 30.08 25.25
N LEU A 40 74.58 30.77 26.27
CA LEU A 40 73.85 30.89 27.55
C LEU A 40 72.58 31.77 27.47
N ASP A 41 72.50 32.69 26.52
CA ASP A 41 71.35 33.57 26.30
C ASP A 41 70.87 33.43 24.84
N THR A 42 71.18 34.38 23.96
CA THR A 42 70.65 34.42 22.59
C THR A 42 71.68 34.12 21.52
N LEU A 43 71.33 33.26 20.56
CA LEU A 43 72.01 33.13 19.28
C LEU A 43 71.18 33.83 18.20
N ALA A 44 71.75 34.83 17.53
CA ALA A 44 71.05 35.61 16.51
C ALA A 44 71.86 35.65 15.21
N LEU A 45 71.29 35.09 14.14
CA LEU A 45 71.75 35.17 12.75
C LEU A 45 70.70 35.98 11.98
N HIS A 46 70.85 37.31 11.95
CA HIS A 46 69.76 38.21 11.54
C HIS A 46 70.27 39.53 10.93
N ALA A 47 69.38 40.45 10.58
CA ALA A 47 69.69 41.78 10.04
C ALA A 47 70.53 41.73 8.75
N ASP A 48 69.89 41.34 7.65
CA ASP A 48 70.43 41.26 6.29
C ASP A 48 71.70 40.39 6.15
N ALA A 49 71.87 39.39 7.02
CA ALA A 49 72.94 38.43 6.87
C ALA A 49 72.61 37.40 5.77
N GLU A 50 73.63 36.96 5.04
CA GLU A 50 73.52 35.95 3.98
C GLU A 50 74.39 34.74 4.34
N PHE A 51 73.79 33.57 4.37
CA PHE A 51 74.48 32.32 4.69
C PHE A 51 74.30 31.31 3.55
N SER A 52 75.36 30.56 3.24
CA SER A 52 75.21 29.29 2.51
C SER A 52 74.83 28.19 3.50
N ASP A 53 75.73 27.28 3.88
CA ASP A 53 75.40 26.20 4.81
C ASP A 53 75.62 26.64 6.26
N VAL A 54 74.66 26.34 7.14
CA VAL A 54 74.74 26.60 8.59
C VAL A 54 74.43 25.33 9.34
N GLU A 55 75.34 24.90 10.21
CA GLU A 55 75.17 23.70 11.04
C GLU A 55 75.15 24.05 12.52
N LEU A 56 74.10 23.65 13.21
CA LEU A 56 73.79 23.91 14.61
C LEU A 56 73.37 22.62 15.34
N ASN A 57 73.70 21.45 14.80
CA ASN A 57 73.26 20.17 15.35
C ASN A 57 73.69 19.99 16.80
N LEU A 58 72.81 19.39 17.63
CA LEU A 58 73.09 19.10 19.05
C LEU A 58 73.45 20.34 19.90
N SER A 59 73.07 21.54 19.45
CA SER A 59 73.40 22.79 20.16
C SER A 59 72.43 23.08 21.30
N LYS A 60 72.84 23.96 22.22
CA LYS A 60 72.02 24.40 23.36
C LYS A 60 71.97 25.91 23.44
N ILE A 61 70.78 26.48 23.32
CA ILE A 61 70.52 27.92 23.37
C ILE A 61 69.69 28.22 24.62
N GLY A 62 70.26 28.99 25.53
CA GLY A 62 69.72 29.22 26.87
C GLY A 62 68.51 30.14 26.93
N ASN A 63 68.24 30.88 25.85
CA ASN A 63 67.07 31.72 25.69
C ASN A 63 66.53 31.59 24.25
N GLN A 64 66.89 32.51 23.35
CA GLN A 64 66.28 32.59 22.02
C GLN A 64 67.25 32.25 20.89
N LEU A 65 66.71 31.59 19.85
CA LEU A 65 67.39 31.42 18.57
C LEU A 65 66.66 32.28 17.53
N ILE A 66 67.34 33.31 17.02
CA ILE A 66 66.78 34.28 16.09
C ILE A 66 67.44 34.08 14.74
N LEU A 67 66.69 33.65 13.74
CA LEU A 67 67.16 33.37 12.37
C LEU A 67 66.40 34.19 11.32
N ASN A 68 65.62 35.19 11.75
CA ASN A 68 64.83 36.02 10.86
C ASN A 68 65.64 37.16 10.23
N ASP A 69 65.02 37.90 9.31
CA ASP A 69 65.61 39.07 8.66
C ASP A 69 66.97 38.75 8.02
N SER A 70 67.05 37.65 7.27
CA SER A 70 68.29 37.12 6.65
C SER A 70 68.00 36.27 5.41
N LYS A 71 69.04 35.70 4.78
CA LYS A 71 68.88 34.76 3.66
C LYS A 71 69.75 33.53 3.88
N PHE A 72 69.13 32.36 3.82
CA PHE A 72 69.80 31.06 3.93
C PHE A 72 69.72 30.37 2.56
N HIS A 73 70.81 30.47 1.80
CA HIS A 73 70.93 29.93 0.46
C HIS A 73 71.24 28.42 0.47
N GLY A 74 72.00 27.95 1.46
CA GLY A 74 72.38 26.55 1.66
C GLY A 74 71.62 25.91 2.84
N LYS A 75 71.98 24.66 3.15
CA LYS A 75 71.28 23.85 4.15
C LYS A 75 71.45 24.48 5.55
N LEU A 76 70.35 24.61 6.27
CA LEU A 76 70.29 24.98 7.68
C LEU A 76 69.97 23.74 8.53
N ASP A 77 70.98 23.16 9.15
CA ASP A 77 70.85 21.93 9.96
C ASP A 77 70.85 22.29 11.45
N ILE A 78 69.70 22.22 12.10
CA ILE A 78 69.46 22.56 13.52
C ILE A 78 68.94 21.30 14.25
N ASN A 79 69.23 20.10 13.74
CA ASN A 79 68.68 18.87 14.31
C ASN A 79 69.12 18.67 15.77
N LYS A 80 68.22 18.09 16.57
CA LYS A 80 68.46 17.81 18.01
C LYS A 80 68.94 19.01 18.84
N THR A 81 68.70 20.23 18.37
CA THR A 81 69.04 21.46 19.09
C THR A 81 68.02 21.72 20.19
N GLU A 82 68.48 22.17 21.35
CA GLU A 82 67.63 22.60 22.45
C GLU A 82 67.63 24.14 22.52
N VAL A 83 66.46 24.75 22.31
CA VAL A 83 66.22 26.19 22.54
C VAL A 83 65.31 26.30 23.75
N LYS A 84 65.74 26.97 24.81
CA LYS A 84 64.96 27.03 26.07
C LYS A 84 63.71 27.91 25.99
N ASP A 85 63.72 28.93 25.15
CA ASP A 85 62.59 29.83 24.92
C ASP A 85 62.19 29.73 23.43
N ASN A 86 62.25 30.83 22.69
CA ASN A 86 61.64 30.94 21.37
C ASN A 86 62.64 30.74 20.21
N LEU A 87 62.17 30.11 19.14
CA LEU A 87 62.85 30.06 17.84
C LEU A 87 62.08 30.91 16.82
N TYR A 88 62.73 31.96 16.32
CA TYR A 88 62.16 32.87 15.32
C TYR A 88 62.78 32.63 13.95
N MET A 89 61.94 32.25 12.98
CA MET A 89 62.29 32.04 11.58
C MET A 89 61.29 32.74 10.64
N ASN A 90 60.89 33.95 11.02
CA ASN A 90 59.78 34.71 10.44
C ASN A 90 60.25 35.91 9.57
N GLU A 91 59.36 36.89 9.32
CA GLU A 91 59.67 38.22 8.75
C GLU A 91 60.26 38.22 7.32
N GLY A 92 59.62 37.51 6.38
CA GLY A 92 60.00 37.53 4.96
C GLY A 92 61.26 36.74 4.62
N THR A 93 61.88 36.11 5.61
CA THR A 93 63.13 35.36 5.48
C THR A 93 62.97 34.19 4.52
N VAL A 94 63.98 33.99 3.66
CA VAL A 94 64.01 32.89 2.69
C VAL A 94 64.99 31.81 3.16
N TYR A 95 64.49 30.58 3.25
CA TYR A 95 65.26 29.38 3.58
C TYR A 95 65.22 28.39 2.43
N SER A 96 66.33 27.71 2.16
CA SER A 96 66.35 26.54 1.28
C SER A 96 65.95 25.28 2.06
N ASP A 97 66.87 24.33 2.27
CA ASP A 97 66.61 23.12 3.05
C ASP A 97 66.87 23.37 4.54
N VAL A 98 65.92 22.99 5.39
CA VAL A 98 66.00 23.16 6.85
C VAL A 98 65.71 21.84 7.54
N ASP A 99 66.59 21.45 8.47
CA ASP A 99 66.42 20.27 9.30
C ASP A 99 66.35 20.66 10.78
N LEU A 100 65.16 20.56 11.35
CA LEU A 100 64.82 20.77 12.76
C LEU A 100 64.40 19.44 13.43
N SER A 101 64.70 18.29 12.82
CA SER A 101 64.26 17.01 13.35
C SER A 101 64.78 16.76 14.76
N PHE A 102 63.91 16.26 15.63
CA PHE A 102 64.17 16.00 17.05
C PHE A 102 64.64 17.22 17.87
N ALA A 103 64.49 18.45 17.35
CA ALA A 103 64.79 19.65 18.11
C ALA A 103 63.74 19.85 19.24
N LYS A 104 64.15 20.58 20.29
CA LYS A 104 63.30 20.92 21.44
C LYS A 104 63.24 22.42 21.61
N ILE A 105 62.06 22.99 21.48
CA ILE A 105 61.78 24.42 21.62
C ILE A 105 60.93 24.61 22.87
N GLY A 106 61.50 25.27 23.87
CA GLY A 106 60.87 25.45 25.18
C GLY A 106 59.75 26.49 25.20
N GLY A 107 59.72 27.38 24.21
CA GLY A 107 58.64 28.31 23.92
C GLY A 107 58.02 28.06 22.54
N GLN A 108 57.80 29.13 21.77
CA GLN A 108 57.18 29.08 20.46
C GLN A 108 58.19 28.89 19.32
N LEU A 109 57.73 28.25 18.24
CA LEU A 109 58.41 28.21 16.95
C LEU A 109 57.62 29.08 15.98
N ASP A 110 58.19 30.22 15.59
CA ASP A 110 57.53 31.18 14.70
C ASP A 110 58.13 31.17 13.29
N LEU A 111 57.39 30.59 12.34
CA LEU A 111 57.68 30.54 10.90
C LEU A 111 56.78 31.50 10.10
N SER A 112 56.12 32.45 10.76
CA SER A 112 55.14 33.33 10.11
C SER A 112 55.76 34.20 9.02
N ASN A 113 55.02 34.46 7.94
CA ASN A 113 55.47 35.32 6.85
C ASN A 113 56.85 34.94 6.27
N SER A 114 57.25 33.67 6.32
CA SER A 114 58.54 33.19 5.81
C SER A 114 58.38 32.44 4.48
N LYS A 115 59.49 32.14 3.81
CA LYS A 115 59.48 31.35 2.56
C LYS A 115 60.52 30.23 2.60
N PHE A 116 60.04 29.00 2.54
CA PHE A 116 60.86 27.79 2.45
C PHE A 116 60.83 27.27 1.01
N THR A 117 61.93 27.44 0.28
CA THR A 117 62.07 26.98 -1.11
C THR A 117 62.56 25.54 -1.22
N GLY A 118 63.11 24.97 -0.13
CA GLY A 118 63.50 23.55 -0.01
C GLY A 118 62.63 22.81 1.00
N LYS A 119 63.09 21.64 1.44
CA LYS A 119 62.40 20.80 2.42
C LYS A 119 62.59 21.34 3.83
N LEU A 120 61.50 21.47 4.56
CA LEU A 120 61.49 21.73 6.00
C LEU A 120 61.19 20.43 6.77
N ASN A 121 62.21 19.86 7.39
CA ASN A 121 62.11 18.63 8.17
C ASN A 121 62.03 18.96 9.67
N MET A 122 60.83 18.88 10.24
CA MET A 122 60.51 19.03 11.67
C MET A 122 60.06 17.69 12.28
N ASN A 123 60.52 16.56 11.75
CA ASN A 123 60.13 15.25 12.25
C ASN A 123 60.43 15.10 13.74
N SER A 124 59.44 14.65 14.51
CA SER A 124 59.55 14.44 15.96
C SER A 124 60.03 15.67 16.75
N ILE A 125 59.78 16.89 16.25
CA ILE A 125 60.09 18.11 17.00
C ILE A 125 59.19 18.21 18.24
N GLU A 126 59.74 18.72 19.34
CA GLU A 126 58.98 19.11 20.53
C GLU A 126 58.92 20.64 20.60
N VAL A 127 57.72 21.22 20.53
CA VAL A 127 57.47 22.65 20.77
C VAL A 127 56.55 22.75 21.98
N ASN A 128 57.01 23.36 23.06
CA ASN A 128 56.25 23.40 24.31
C ASN A 128 55.08 24.38 24.29
N ASP A 129 55.15 25.43 23.46
CA ASP A 129 54.06 26.39 23.25
C ASP A 129 53.52 26.27 21.81
N ALA A 130 53.33 27.38 21.09
CA ALA A 130 52.72 27.39 19.77
C ALA A 130 53.72 27.22 18.62
N LEU A 131 53.24 26.61 17.53
CA LEU A 131 53.89 26.58 16.22
C LEU A 131 53.11 27.48 15.26
N TYR A 132 53.72 28.58 14.84
CA TYR A 132 53.14 29.50 13.87
C TYR A 132 53.73 29.26 12.48
N MET A 133 52.85 28.99 11.52
CA MET A 133 53.13 28.80 10.09
C MET A 133 52.20 29.66 9.23
N HIS A 134 51.73 30.78 9.77
CA HIS A 134 50.61 31.56 9.22
C HIS A 134 51.08 32.87 8.55
N ASN A 135 50.14 33.77 8.26
CA ASN A 135 50.38 35.13 7.75
C ASN A 135 51.17 35.15 6.43
N GLY A 136 50.73 34.37 5.45
CA GLY A 136 51.31 34.38 4.09
C GLY A 136 52.60 33.57 3.94
N ALA A 137 52.98 32.78 4.96
CA ALA A 137 54.13 31.87 4.84
C ALA A 137 53.98 30.89 3.66
N GLU A 138 55.06 30.63 2.95
CA GLU A 138 55.12 29.72 1.80
C GLU A 138 56.06 28.55 2.06
N PHE A 139 55.58 27.33 1.84
CA PHE A 139 56.35 26.11 2.04
C PHE A 139 56.30 25.21 0.79
N LEU A 140 57.46 24.66 0.40
CA LEU A 140 57.51 23.62 -0.63
C LEU A 140 57.13 22.26 -0.03
N GLU A 141 57.99 21.61 0.75
CA GLU A 141 57.71 20.34 1.43
C GLU A 141 57.94 20.48 2.94
N VAL A 142 57.01 19.96 3.74
CA VAL A 142 57.11 19.98 5.20
C VAL A 142 56.87 18.59 5.76
N ASN A 143 57.80 18.11 6.57
CA ASN A 143 57.63 16.88 7.35
C ASN A 143 57.65 17.23 8.85
N ILE A 144 56.51 17.17 9.51
CA ILE A 144 56.36 17.36 10.96
C ILE A 144 55.79 16.10 11.61
N ALA A 145 55.91 14.94 10.97
CA ALA A 145 55.38 13.69 11.50
C ALA A 145 55.94 13.37 12.90
N GLY A 146 55.07 12.90 13.80
CA GLY A 146 55.41 12.54 15.18
C GLY A 146 55.75 13.72 16.10
N ALA A 147 55.56 14.97 15.66
CA ALA A 147 55.82 16.14 16.49
C ALA A 147 54.83 16.28 17.65
N THR A 148 55.28 16.90 18.74
CA THR A 148 54.43 17.30 19.87
C THR A 148 54.41 18.83 19.98
N ILE A 149 53.23 19.42 19.87
CA ILE A 149 52.99 20.87 20.02
C ILE A 149 52.15 21.09 21.27
N GLY A 150 52.72 21.74 22.28
CA GLY A 150 52.06 21.96 23.57
C GLY A 150 50.96 23.02 23.52
N GLY A 151 51.05 23.96 22.58
CA GLY A 151 50.06 24.99 22.31
C GLY A 151 49.33 24.78 20.98
N GLN A 152 49.08 25.88 20.27
CA GLN A 152 48.38 25.88 18.98
C GLN A 152 49.32 25.59 17.81
N LEU A 153 48.80 24.94 16.77
CA LEU A 153 49.47 24.87 15.46
C LEU A 153 48.65 25.71 14.48
N LEU A 154 49.19 26.86 14.05
CA LEU A 154 48.47 27.81 13.21
C LEU A 154 49.11 27.93 11.83
N ALA A 155 48.40 27.46 10.79
CA ALA A 155 48.75 27.56 9.37
C ALA A 155 47.69 28.38 8.60
N MET A 156 47.23 29.47 9.21
CA MET A 156 46.18 30.33 8.66
C MET A 156 46.74 31.22 7.54
N GLY A 157 46.05 31.28 6.40
CA GLY A 157 46.45 32.12 5.25
C GLY A 157 47.80 31.76 4.61
N SER A 158 48.36 30.58 4.90
CA SER A 158 49.64 30.11 4.35
C SER A 158 49.47 29.32 3.04
N LYS A 159 50.59 29.01 2.37
CA LYS A 159 50.60 28.27 1.11
C LYS A 159 51.62 27.13 1.14
N PHE A 160 51.12 25.91 0.97
CA PHE A 160 51.92 24.69 0.84
C PHE A 160 51.82 24.20 -0.60
N THR A 161 52.92 24.30 -1.34
CA THR A 161 52.97 23.92 -2.77
C THR A 161 53.41 22.48 -3.02
N GLY A 162 53.87 21.78 -1.98
CA GLY A 162 54.16 20.35 -1.96
C GLY A 162 53.49 19.69 -0.75
N LYS A 163 54.02 18.53 -0.34
CA LYS A 163 53.41 17.71 0.71
C LYS A 163 53.66 18.29 2.10
N LEU A 164 52.60 18.30 2.92
CA LEU A 164 52.64 18.52 4.36
C LEU A 164 52.34 17.18 5.07
N ASP A 165 53.37 16.55 5.62
CA ASP A 165 53.26 15.31 6.40
C ASP A 165 53.20 15.63 7.90
N MET A 166 52.02 15.40 8.47
CA MET A 166 51.66 15.55 9.89
C MET A 166 51.21 14.22 10.49
N ASN A 167 51.70 13.09 9.97
CA ASN A 167 51.30 11.78 10.49
C ASN A 167 51.68 11.62 11.97
N GLY A 168 50.72 11.20 12.78
CA GLY A 168 50.92 10.94 14.21
C GLY A 168 51.32 12.15 15.06
N ILE A 169 51.06 13.39 14.60
CA ILE A 169 51.31 14.57 15.45
C ILE A 169 50.40 14.58 16.68
N GLU A 170 50.89 15.16 17.76
CA GLU A 170 50.10 15.51 18.96
C GLU A 170 50.08 17.03 19.11
N ALA A 171 48.98 17.66 18.67
CA ALA A 171 48.72 19.07 18.94
C ALA A 171 47.80 19.14 20.17
N LYS A 172 48.29 19.64 21.30
CA LYS A 172 47.52 19.64 22.56
C LYS A 172 46.36 20.65 22.57
N ASN A 173 46.33 21.57 21.61
CA ASN A 173 45.29 22.58 21.46
C ASN A 173 44.81 22.63 19.99
N THR A 174 44.27 23.75 19.55
CA THR A 174 43.76 23.96 18.19
C THR A 174 44.82 23.77 17.12
N LEU A 175 44.43 23.04 16.06
CA LEU A 175 45.12 22.98 14.79
C LEU A 175 44.30 23.76 13.75
N ALA A 176 44.82 24.89 13.27
CA ALA A 176 44.12 25.77 12.34
C ALA A 176 44.81 25.83 10.98
N MET A 177 44.08 25.47 9.93
CA MET A 177 44.47 25.45 8.51
C MET A 177 43.43 26.22 7.68
N CYS A 178 43.02 27.40 8.18
CA CYS A 178 41.86 28.15 7.69
C CYS A 178 42.25 29.48 7.01
N ASP A 179 41.25 30.34 6.77
CA ASP A 179 41.41 31.72 6.30
C ASP A 179 42.15 31.84 4.97
N GLY A 180 41.70 31.10 3.96
CA GLY A 180 42.24 31.16 2.61
C GLY A 180 43.59 30.44 2.43
N ALA A 181 44.04 29.69 3.44
CA ALA A 181 45.20 28.80 3.33
C ALA A 181 45.03 27.80 2.18
N LYS A 182 46.15 27.48 1.51
CA LYS A 182 46.19 26.61 0.33
C LYS A 182 47.15 25.45 0.56
N PHE A 183 46.68 24.24 0.33
CA PHE A 183 47.46 23.02 0.49
C PHE A 183 47.39 22.17 -0.78
N LEU A 184 48.50 21.58 -1.17
CA LEU A 184 48.54 20.59 -2.25
C LEU A 184 48.18 19.20 -1.72
N GLU A 185 49.04 18.58 -0.93
CA GLU A 185 48.80 17.26 -0.30
C GLU A 185 49.04 17.35 1.19
N VAL A 186 48.13 16.78 1.99
CA VAL A 186 48.23 16.76 3.45
C VAL A 186 47.94 15.35 3.97
N ASP A 187 48.91 14.80 4.70
CA ASP A 187 48.74 13.56 5.47
C ASP A 187 48.75 13.91 6.96
N ILE A 188 47.73 13.48 7.70
CA ILE A 188 47.60 13.69 9.16
C ILE A 188 47.01 12.43 9.81
N VAL A 189 47.46 11.28 9.32
CA VAL A 189 46.96 9.96 9.74
C VAL A 189 47.30 9.70 11.20
N GLY A 190 46.31 9.29 11.98
CA GLY A 190 46.49 8.92 13.39
C GLY A 190 46.94 10.07 14.29
N ALA A 191 46.82 11.32 13.85
CA ALA A 191 47.13 12.48 14.67
C ALA A 191 46.12 12.67 15.79
N LYS A 192 46.53 13.39 16.83
CA LYS A 192 45.70 13.78 17.97
C LYS A 192 45.66 15.29 18.09
N VAL A 193 44.45 15.83 18.06
CA VAL A 193 44.17 17.26 18.25
C VAL A 193 43.38 17.42 19.54
N GLY A 194 44.03 18.02 20.54
CA GLY A 194 43.50 18.19 21.88
C GLY A 194 42.34 19.18 21.98
N GLY A 195 42.22 20.07 20.99
CA GLY A 195 41.10 21.00 20.81
C GLY A 195 40.41 20.83 19.46
N GLN A 196 40.22 21.94 18.74
CA GLN A 196 39.54 21.96 17.44
C GLN A 196 40.49 21.77 16.25
N LEU A 197 39.99 21.15 15.18
CA LEU A 197 40.62 21.17 13.87
C LEU A 197 39.83 22.08 12.93
N ILE A 198 40.43 23.19 12.51
CA ILE A 198 39.73 24.25 11.78
C ILE A 198 40.32 24.38 10.37
N MET A 199 39.51 24.08 9.36
CA MET A 199 39.84 24.18 7.92
C MET A 199 38.87 25.12 7.18
N THR A 200 38.12 25.93 7.92
CA THR A 200 37.14 26.89 7.41
C THR A 200 37.73 27.80 6.31
N GLY A 201 37.03 27.93 5.18
CA GLY A 201 37.40 28.84 4.08
C GLY A 201 38.76 28.57 3.42
N SER A 202 39.33 27.38 3.58
CA SER A 202 40.62 26.98 3.00
C SER A 202 40.47 26.23 1.66
N LYS A 203 41.58 25.90 1.01
CA LYS A 203 41.59 25.13 -0.24
C LYS A 203 42.63 24.01 -0.23
N PHE A 204 42.15 22.77 -0.36
CA PHE A 204 42.95 21.55 -0.50
C PHE A 204 42.85 21.03 -1.94
N MET A 205 43.93 21.23 -2.71
CA MET A 205 43.96 21.01 -4.16
C MET A 205 44.34 19.57 -4.55
N GLY A 206 44.79 18.77 -3.59
CA GLY A 206 45.08 17.35 -3.71
C GLY A 206 44.50 16.58 -2.51
N LYS A 207 45.07 15.41 -2.23
CA LYS A 207 44.53 14.51 -1.20
C LYS A 207 44.75 15.07 0.20
N LEU A 208 43.70 15.03 1.01
CA LEU A 208 43.71 15.27 2.45
C LEU A 208 43.39 13.97 3.19
N ASN A 209 44.38 13.41 3.87
CA ASN A 209 44.27 12.13 4.55
C ASN A 209 44.24 12.30 6.07
N LEU A 210 43.03 12.22 6.62
CA LEU A 210 42.67 12.32 8.03
C LEU A 210 42.33 10.94 8.63
N ASN A 211 42.78 9.84 8.00
CA ASN A 211 42.46 8.49 8.46
C ASN A 211 42.85 8.32 9.94
N LYS A 212 41.92 7.82 10.76
CA LYS A 212 42.11 7.57 12.20
C LYS A 212 42.52 8.79 13.04
N ILE A 213 42.29 10.02 12.56
CA ILE A 213 42.53 11.20 13.38
C ILE A 213 41.61 11.19 14.61
N GLU A 214 42.12 11.64 15.75
CA GLU A 214 41.34 11.89 16.96
C GLU A 214 41.31 13.40 17.22
N VAL A 215 40.12 14.00 17.16
CA VAL A 215 39.88 15.42 17.49
C VAL A 215 38.99 15.45 18.73
N ASN A 216 39.47 16.05 19.81
CA ASN A 216 38.73 16.07 21.08
C ASN A 216 37.47 16.95 21.02
N ASP A 217 37.53 18.06 20.28
CA ASP A 217 36.39 18.97 20.08
C ASP A 217 35.83 18.81 18.65
N GLY A 218 35.56 19.90 17.94
CA GLY A 218 34.98 19.91 16.61
C GLY A 218 36.00 19.93 15.46
N LEU A 219 35.58 19.39 14.32
CA LEU A 219 36.25 19.51 13.02
C LEU A 219 35.40 20.38 12.09
N TYR A 220 35.97 21.50 11.63
CA TYR A 220 35.28 22.49 10.81
C TYR A 220 35.90 22.57 9.42
N MET A 221 35.13 22.20 8.40
CA MET A 221 35.51 22.19 6.99
C MET A 221 34.49 22.99 6.17
N ASP A 222 34.06 24.13 6.70
CA ASP A 222 32.89 24.90 6.27
C ASP A 222 33.24 26.25 5.59
N LYS A 223 32.22 27.07 5.33
CA LYS A 223 32.31 28.45 4.79
C LYS A 223 33.15 28.56 3.51
N LYS A 224 32.71 27.87 2.46
CA LYS A 224 33.30 27.84 1.12
C LYS A 224 34.69 27.22 1.06
N ALA A 225 35.05 26.39 2.04
CA ALA A 225 36.22 25.55 1.92
C ALA A 225 36.07 24.59 0.72
N GLU A 226 37.17 24.35 0.02
CA GLU A 226 37.23 23.47 -1.16
C GLU A 226 38.19 22.31 -0.92
N PHE A 227 37.71 21.09 -1.17
CA PHE A 227 38.46 19.86 -1.00
C PHE A 227 38.36 18.99 -2.26
N THR A 228 39.46 18.30 -2.59
CA THR A 228 39.47 17.31 -3.67
C THR A 228 39.10 15.94 -3.10
N ASP A 229 40.07 15.09 -2.77
CA ASP A 229 39.84 13.80 -2.12
C ASP A 229 40.12 13.92 -0.62
N VAL A 230 39.19 13.43 0.20
CA VAL A 230 39.29 13.46 1.66
C VAL A 230 39.04 12.07 2.23
N ASP A 231 39.97 11.60 3.06
CA ASP A 231 39.85 10.35 3.79
C ASP A 231 39.78 10.61 5.29
N LEU A 232 38.58 10.50 5.85
CA LEU A 232 38.22 10.60 7.27
C LEU A 232 37.83 9.22 7.84
N SER A 233 38.15 8.12 7.15
CA SER A 233 37.77 6.80 7.62
C SER A 233 38.37 6.50 9.00
N PHE A 234 37.55 5.90 9.87
CA PHE A 234 37.88 5.60 11.27
C PHE A 234 38.27 6.81 12.13
N ALA A 235 38.01 8.04 11.69
CA ALA A 235 38.24 9.23 12.49
C ALA A 235 37.29 9.28 13.70
N LYS A 236 37.73 9.92 14.78
CA LYS A 236 36.92 10.18 15.97
C LYS A 236 36.87 11.68 16.24
N ILE A 237 35.67 12.23 16.18
CA ILE A 237 35.40 13.65 16.43
C ILE A 237 34.57 13.74 17.72
N GLY A 238 35.16 14.31 18.77
CA GLY A 238 34.53 14.42 20.08
C GLY A 238 33.39 15.44 20.14
N GLY A 239 33.35 16.38 19.21
CA GLY A 239 32.27 17.34 19.00
C GLY A 239 31.65 17.27 17.61
N GLN A 240 31.29 18.43 17.07
CA GLN A 240 30.64 18.58 15.76
C GLN A 240 31.63 18.33 14.60
N LEU A 241 31.17 17.63 13.56
CA LEU A 241 31.81 17.65 12.25
C LEU A 241 30.98 18.55 11.32
N ASN A 242 31.53 19.71 10.96
CA ASN A 242 30.82 20.72 10.18
C ASN A 242 31.40 20.83 8.77
N LEU A 243 30.66 20.36 7.77
CA LEU A 243 30.96 20.44 6.35
C LEU A 243 30.02 21.43 5.61
N SER A 244 29.29 22.28 6.33
CA SER A 244 28.28 23.16 5.77
C SER A 244 28.85 24.18 4.79
N ASN A 245 28.12 24.47 3.70
CA ASN A 245 28.53 25.45 2.69
C ASN A 245 29.95 25.20 2.13
N SER A 246 30.37 23.95 2.01
CA SER A 246 31.69 23.55 1.48
C SER A 246 31.56 22.89 0.10
N LYS A 247 32.68 22.61 -0.56
CA LYS A 247 32.69 21.93 -1.85
C LYS A 247 33.73 20.81 -1.88
N PHE A 248 33.25 19.58 -2.12
CA PHE A 248 34.07 18.39 -2.32
C PHE A 248 34.00 17.96 -3.79
N THR A 249 35.12 18.09 -4.51
CA THR A 249 35.19 17.76 -5.95
C THR A 249 35.69 16.36 -6.23
N GLY A 250 36.25 15.66 -5.24
CA GLY A 250 36.62 14.24 -5.28
C GLY A 250 35.81 13.42 -4.27
N LYS A 251 36.33 12.25 -3.89
CA LYS A 251 35.66 11.35 -2.95
C LYS A 251 35.85 11.81 -1.50
N LEU A 252 34.76 11.85 -0.75
CA LEU A 252 34.76 12.01 0.70
C LEU A 252 34.49 10.64 1.35
N ASN A 253 35.54 10.03 1.91
CA ASN A 253 35.43 8.77 2.65
C ASN A 253 35.36 9.06 4.15
N MET A 254 34.25 8.71 4.78
CA MET A 254 33.96 8.81 6.21
C MET A 254 33.51 7.43 6.75
N ASN A 255 33.96 6.35 6.12
CA ASN A 255 33.59 5.00 6.55
C ASN A 255 33.95 4.76 8.03
N THR A 256 32.99 4.26 8.80
CA THR A 256 33.14 3.96 10.24
C THR A 256 33.59 5.18 11.07
N ILE A 257 33.31 6.41 10.63
CA ILE A 257 33.59 7.61 11.44
C ILE A 257 32.74 7.60 12.72
N GLU A 258 33.30 8.10 13.82
CA GLU A 258 32.57 8.36 15.06
C GLU A 258 32.48 9.87 15.30
N VAL A 259 31.26 10.40 15.34
CA VAL A 259 30.97 11.81 15.66
C VAL A 259 30.13 11.84 16.94
N ASN A 260 30.68 12.41 18.00
CA ASN A 260 30.04 12.43 19.32
C ASN A 260 29.00 13.54 19.50
N ASP A 261 28.81 14.38 18.48
CA ASP A 261 27.72 15.35 18.39
C ASP A 261 27.08 15.27 16.99
N THR A 262 26.98 16.39 16.27
CA THR A 262 26.24 16.53 15.03
C THR A 262 27.18 16.51 13.82
N LEU A 263 26.75 15.83 12.76
CA LEU A 263 27.37 15.91 11.44
C LEU A 263 26.54 16.83 10.53
N CYS A 264 27.10 17.98 10.18
CA CYS A 264 26.48 18.95 9.27
C CYS A 264 27.08 18.82 7.86
N MET A 265 26.22 18.60 6.87
CA MET A 265 26.51 18.52 5.44
C MET A 265 25.48 19.36 4.66
N ASP A 266 25.10 20.50 5.21
CA ASP A 266 23.94 21.31 4.82
C ASP A 266 24.33 22.67 4.22
N ASN A 267 23.35 23.57 4.09
CA ASN A 267 23.54 24.97 3.73
C ASN A 267 24.28 25.17 2.39
N GLY A 268 23.86 24.44 1.35
CA GLY A 268 24.42 24.57 0.01
C GLY A 268 25.76 23.86 -0.20
N ALA A 269 26.16 22.99 0.74
CA ALA A 269 27.32 22.13 0.52
C ALA A 269 27.16 21.26 -0.74
N GLU A 270 28.26 21.04 -1.46
CA GLU A 270 28.29 20.23 -2.68
C GLU A 270 29.26 19.05 -2.53
N PHE A 271 28.78 17.84 -2.84
CA PHE A 271 29.57 16.61 -2.76
C PHE A 271 29.51 15.85 -4.09
N LEU A 272 30.66 15.32 -4.54
CA LEU A 272 30.71 14.43 -5.69
C LEU A 272 30.37 12.98 -5.29
N GLU A 273 31.17 12.33 -4.47
CA GLU A 273 30.89 10.98 -3.94
C GLU A 273 31.15 10.97 -2.43
N VAL A 274 30.24 10.34 -1.67
CA VAL A 274 30.34 10.24 -0.21
C VAL A 274 30.13 8.80 0.22
N ASP A 275 31.09 8.27 0.97
CA ASP A 275 30.98 7.00 1.68
C ASP A 275 30.99 7.30 3.17
N ILE A 276 29.89 7.07 3.87
CA ILE A 276 29.76 7.19 5.32
C ILE A 276 29.23 5.88 5.91
N ALA A 277 29.44 4.76 5.23
CA ALA A 277 28.92 3.48 5.67
C ALA A 277 29.48 3.09 7.06
N GLY A 278 28.62 2.55 7.91
CA GLY A 278 28.94 2.13 9.28
C GLY A 278 29.28 3.27 10.26
N ALA A 279 29.06 4.53 9.88
CA ALA A 279 29.32 5.66 10.77
C ALA A 279 28.39 5.67 11.99
N LYS A 280 28.89 6.23 13.10
CA LYS A 280 28.14 6.44 14.34
C LYS A 280 28.08 7.91 14.68
N ILE A 281 26.86 8.44 14.73
CA ILE A 281 26.60 9.85 14.97
C ILE A 281 25.72 9.94 16.22
N SER A 282 26.27 10.49 17.31
CA SER A 282 25.56 10.58 18.59
C SER A 282 24.50 11.68 18.60
N GLY A 283 24.63 12.68 17.73
CA GLY A 283 23.65 13.74 17.49
C GLY A 283 22.86 13.51 16.20
N GLN A 284 22.72 14.58 15.41
CA GLN A 284 21.97 14.59 14.15
C GLN A 284 22.89 14.44 12.93
N LEU A 285 22.32 13.96 11.82
CA LEU A 285 22.92 14.07 10.49
C LEU A 285 22.08 15.04 9.65
N LEU A 286 22.64 16.20 9.33
CA LEU A 286 21.95 17.28 8.64
C LEU A 286 22.46 17.44 7.22
N THR A 287 21.58 17.34 6.23
CA THR A 287 21.91 17.48 4.79
C THR A 287 20.99 18.51 4.11
N MET A 288 20.44 19.44 4.88
CA MET A 288 19.42 20.38 4.43
C MET A 288 19.96 21.32 3.34
N GLY A 289 19.28 21.38 2.19
CA GLY A 289 19.64 22.28 1.09
C GLY A 289 20.99 22.00 0.40
N SER A 290 21.63 20.85 0.64
CA SER A 290 22.88 20.47 -0.03
C SER A 290 22.66 19.72 -1.35
N GLN A 291 23.74 19.45 -2.08
CA GLN A 291 23.72 18.77 -3.38
C GLN A 291 24.72 17.60 -3.37
N PHE A 292 24.21 16.37 -3.51
CA PHE A 292 25.01 15.16 -3.71
C PHE A 292 24.92 14.75 -5.17
N LYS A 293 25.98 15.01 -5.94
CA LYS A 293 26.01 14.85 -7.40
C LYS A 293 26.25 13.40 -7.83
N GLY A 294 26.95 12.62 -7.02
CA GLY A 294 27.14 11.17 -7.18
C GLY A 294 26.55 10.39 -6.01
N LYS A 295 27.05 9.17 -5.80
CA LYS A 295 26.50 8.25 -4.80
C LYS A 295 26.78 8.72 -3.37
N LEU A 296 25.76 8.61 -2.53
CA LEU A 296 25.84 8.74 -1.08
C LEU A 296 25.58 7.36 -0.46
N ASP A 297 26.63 6.72 0.03
CA ASP A 297 26.55 5.44 0.73
C ASP A 297 26.48 5.66 2.24
N MET A 298 25.33 5.34 2.83
CA MET A 298 25.00 5.40 4.25
C MET A 298 24.60 4.02 4.78
N ASN A 299 25.11 2.94 4.18
CA ASN A 299 24.76 1.59 4.63
C ASN A 299 25.18 1.34 6.08
N GLY A 300 24.25 0.84 6.89
CA GLY A 300 24.49 0.49 8.28
C GLY A 300 24.86 1.67 9.21
N ILE A 301 24.56 2.91 8.83
CA ILE A 301 24.80 4.05 9.74
C ILE A 301 23.94 3.97 11.00
N GLU A 302 24.45 4.51 12.10
CA GLU A 302 23.72 4.68 13.34
C GLU A 302 23.66 6.17 13.68
N VAL A 303 22.47 6.77 13.58
CA VAL A 303 22.21 8.15 13.98
C VAL A 303 21.33 8.10 15.22
N LYS A 304 21.84 8.49 16.39
CA LYS A 304 21.05 8.40 17.64
C LYS A 304 19.87 9.37 17.68
N ASN A 305 19.89 10.42 16.87
CA ASN A 305 18.84 11.42 16.78
C ASN A 305 18.17 11.41 15.38
N THR A 306 17.93 12.58 14.80
CA THR A 306 17.30 12.75 13.48
C THR A 306 18.31 12.69 12.33
N LEU A 307 17.92 12.03 11.24
CA LEU A 307 18.52 12.20 9.92
C LEU A 307 17.65 13.12 9.06
N ALA A 308 18.16 14.31 8.75
CA ALA A 308 17.45 15.32 7.97
C ALA A 308 18.01 15.42 6.55
N MET A 309 17.21 14.98 5.58
CA MET A 309 17.45 14.98 4.13
C MET A 309 16.42 15.84 3.40
N CYS A 310 16.14 17.03 3.93
CA CYS A 310 14.98 17.85 3.56
C CYS A 310 15.38 19.24 3.00
N ALA A 311 14.38 20.13 2.89
CA ALA A 311 14.56 21.55 2.53
C ALA A 311 15.25 21.78 1.17
N GLY A 312 14.80 21.07 0.13
CA GLY A 312 15.31 21.24 -1.24
C GLY A 312 16.67 20.62 -1.51
N ALA A 313 17.18 19.81 -0.57
CA ALA A 313 18.35 18.97 -0.80
C ALA A 313 18.14 18.07 -2.03
N LYS A 314 19.22 17.87 -2.80
CA LYS A 314 19.19 17.02 -4.00
C LYS A 314 20.20 15.90 -3.89
N PHE A 315 19.73 14.70 -4.21
CA PHE A 315 20.52 13.48 -4.17
C PHE A 315 20.44 12.78 -5.51
N SER A 316 21.57 12.26 -5.98
CA SER A 316 21.60 11.30 -7.08
C SER A 316 21.18 9.91 -6.55
N GLU A 317 22.12 8.98 -6.37
CA GLU A 317 21.86 7.65 -5.79
C GLU A 317 22.15 7.66 -4.29
N VAL A 318 21.27 7.04 -3.50
CA VAL A 318 21.41 6.94 -2.04
C VAL A 318 21.16 5.51 -1.59
N ASP A 319 22.14 4.93 -0.90
CA ASP A 319 21.99 3.66 -0.20
C ASP A 319 22.02 3.93 1.31
N ILE A 320 21.02 3.45 2.04
CA ILE A 320 20.91 3.56 3.51
C ILE A 320 20.37 2.24 4.09
N VAL A 321 20.86 1.14 3.53
CA VAL A 321 20.42 -0.22 3.86
C VAL A 321 20.80 -0.56 5.29
N GLY A 322 19.84 -1.07 6.06
CA GLY A 322 20.08 -1.52 7.44
C GLY A 322 20.51 -0.42 8.42
N ALA A 323 20.31 0.86 8.07
CA ALA A 323 20.61 1.96 8.97
C ALA A 323 19.65 2.01 10.16
N ARG A 324 20.11 2.60 11.27
CA ARG A 324 19.32 2.82 12.49
C ARG A 324 19.23 4.29 12.80
N ILE A 325 18.01 4.82 12.78
CA ILE A 325 17.70 6.21 13.09
C ILE A 325 16.94 6.26 14.41
N GLY A 326 17.59 6.82 15.43
CA GLY A 326 17.11 6.81 16.81
C GLY A 326 15.87 7.67 17.04
N ARG A 327 15.58 8.59 16.11
CA ARG A 327 14.34 9.38 16.05
C ARG A 327 13.71 9.35 14.67
N GLN A 328 13.72 10.47 13.97
CA GLN A 328 13.00 10.67 12.71
C GLN A 328 13.94 10.64 11.50
N LEU A 329 13.40 10.16 10.38
CA LEU A 329 14.00 10.34 9.06
C LEU A 329 13.13 11.32 8.26
N ILE A 330 13.70 12.48 7.92
CA ILE A 330 12.96 13.59 7.32
C ILE A 330 13.47 13.83 5.90
N MET A 331 12.65 13.53 4.89
CA MET A 331 12.92 13.76 3.46
C MET A 331 12.00 14.82 2.84
N THR A 332 11.29 15.58 3.68
CA THR A 332 10.34 16.63 3.29
C THR A 332 10.89 17.60 2.24
N GLY A 333 10.19 17.72 1.11
CA GLY A 333 10.51 18.68 0.04
C GLY A 333 11.88 18.51 -0.63
N SER A 334 12.48 17.33 -0.55
CA SER A 334 13.76 17.00 -1.19
C SER A 334 13.59 16.39 -2.58
N LYS A 335 14.69 16.17 -3.31
CA LYS A 335 14.67 15.49 -4.61
C LYS A 335 15.71 14.37 -4.66
N PHE A 336 15.24 13.15 -4.91
CA PHE A 336 16.06 11.96 -5.18
C PHE A 336 15.96 11.62 -6.66
N MET A 337 17.01 11.91 -7.40
CA MET A 337 17.08 11.81 -8.87
C MET A 337 17.55 10.42 -9.34
N GLY A 338 18.10 9.62 -8.44
CA GLY A 338 18.45 8.21 -8.65
C GLY A 338 17.67 7.29 -7.69
N LYS A 339 18.14 6.05 -7.56
CA LYS A 339 17.55 5.07 -6.65
C LYS A 339 17.80 5.48 -5.18
N LEU A 340 16.77 5.33 -4.36
CA LEU A 340 16.82 5.46 -2.91
C LEU A 340 16.55 4.09 -2.28
N ASN A 341 17.58 3.50 -1.68
CA ASN A 341 17.51 2.17 -1.09
C ASN A 341 17.48 2.25 0.44
N LEU A 342 16.29 2.11 1.00
CA LEU A 342 15.96 2.09 2.43
C LEU A 342 15.69 0.65 2.93
N HIS A 343 16.17 -0.36 2.21
CA HIS A 343 15.93 -1.76 2.55
C HIS A 343 16.35 -2.06 4.00
N SER A 344 15.45 -2.68 4.78
CA SER A 344 15.69 -3.04 6.18
C SER A 344 16.10 -1.88 7.10
N ILE A 345 15.78 -0.62 6.77
CA ILE A 345 16.02 0.51 7.68
C ILE A 345 15.16 0.40 8.94
N GLU A 346 15.71 0.82 10.08
CA GLU A 346 14.97 0.97 11.34
C GLU A 346 14.90 2.45 11.73
N VAL A 347 13.69 2.99 11.81
CA VAL A 347 13.41 4.37 12.25
C VAL A 347 12.53 4.29 13.50
N ASN A 348 13.00 4.80 14.63
CA ASN A 348 12.28 4.65 15.90
C ASN A 348 11.02 5.51 16.02
N ASP A 349 11.04 6.72 15.45
CA ASP A 349 9.90 7.63 15.40
C ASP A 349 9.34 7.60 13.95
N ASP A 350 9.20 8.77 13.33
CA ASP A 350 8.51 8.96 12.06
C ASP A 350 9.44 8.96 10.84
N LEU A 351 8.91 8.50 9.71
CA LEU A 351 9.48 8.69 8.37
C LEU A 351 8.59 9.64 7.56
N PHE A 352 9.15 10.80 7.20
CA PHE A 352 8.48 11.80 6.37
C PHE A 352 9.07 11.83 4.97
N MET A 353 8.26 11.51 3.96
CA MET A 353 8.59 11.60 2.54
C MET A 353 7.56 12.50 1.83
N ASP A 354 7.28 13.66 2.43
CA ASP A 354 6.11 14.50 2.17
C ASP A 354 6.45 15.87 1.52
N LYS A 355 5.41 16.70 1.31
CA LYS A 355 5.48 18.13 0.92
C LYS A 355 6.36 18.41 -0.30
N ASN A 356 5.92 17.94 -1.46
CA ASN A 356 6.56 18.06 -2.76
C ASN A 356 7.92 17.38 -2.87
N ALA A 357 8.22 16.43 -1.97
CA ALA A 357 9.36 15.55 -2.18
C ALA A 357 9.19 14.74 -3.48
N GLU A 358 10.26 14.64 -4.26
CA GLU A 358 10.29 13.89 -5.52
C GLU A 358 11.25 12.72 -5.42
N PHE A 359 10.77 11.53 -5.77
CA PHE A 359 11.52 10.28 -5.75
C PHE A 359 11.40 9.58 -7.10
N MET A 360 12.50 8.93 -7.53
CA MET A 360 12.49 8.00 -8.65
C MET A 360 12.12 6.59 -8.15
N GLU A 361 13.07 5.66 -8.09
CA GLU A 361 12.85 4.32 -7.50
C GLU A 361 13.15 4.34 -5.99
N VAL A 362 12.24 3.78 -5.19
CA VAL A 362 12.38 3.68 -3.74
C VAL A 362 12.16 2.25 -3.27
N ASP A 363 13.12 1.73 -2.52
CA ASP A 363 13.00 0.44 -1.84
C ASP A 363 12.95 0.60 -0.33
N LEU A 364 11.76 0.44 0.24
CA LEU A 364 11.44 0.42 1.68
C LEU A 364 11.14 -1.00 2.17
N SER A 365 11.51 -2.03 1.40
CA SER A 365 11.20 -3.41 1.79
C SER A 365 11.88 -3.78 3.10
N PHE A 366 11.13 -4.49 3.97
CA PHE A 366 11.57 -4.88 5.32
C PHE A 366 11.92 -3.72 6.27
N ALA A 367 11.60 -2.47 5.91
CA ALA A 367 11.78 -1.34 6.81
C ALA A 367 10.87 -1.46 8.05
N LYS A 368 11.34 -0.93 9.18
CA LYS A 368 10.56 -0.83 10.42
C LYS A 368 10.47 0.63 10.84
N ILE A 369 9.24 1.14 10.90
CA ILE A 369 8.93 2.52 11.28
C ILE A 369 8.16 2.48 12.60
N GLY A 370 8.77 3.00 13.65
CA GLY A 370 8.23 2.96 15.01
C GLY A 370 7.08 3.95 15.25
N GLY A 371 7.01 5.01 14.45
CA GLY A 371 5.91 5.97 14.38
C GLY A 371 5.19 5.92 13.02
N GLN A 372 4.92 7.10 12.46
CA GLN A 372 4.15 7.23 11.23
C GLN A 372 5.02 7.16 9.96
N LEU A 373 4.42 6.72 8.86
CA LEU A 373 4.93 6.92 7.51
C LEU A 373 4.04 7.94 6.80
N ASP A 374 4.59 9.10 6.46
CA ASP A 374 3.88 10.15 5.75
C ASP A 374 4.42 10.32 4.32
N LEU A 375 3.58 9.99 3.34
CA LEU A 375 3.83 10.14 1.91
C LEU A 375 2.94 11.23 1.29
N SER A 376 2.45 12.17 2.11
CA SER A 376 1.47 13.16 1.64
C SER A 376 2.09 14.23 0.74
N ASN A 377 1.37 14.59 -0.33
CA ASN A 377 1.80 15.57 -1.33
C ASN A 377 3.20 15.28 -1.93
N SER A 378 3.56 14.02 -2.11
CA SER A 378 4.84 13.60 -2.70
C SER A 378 4.68 13.11 -4.14
N LYS A 379 5.79 12.95 -4.88
CA LYS A 379 5.79 12.36 -6.22
C LYS A 379 6.77 11.20 -6.32
N PHE A 380 6.28 10.03 -6.72
CA PHE A 380 7.07 8.83 -6.97
C PHE A 380 6.95 8.46 -8.46
N LYS A 381 7.97 8.85 -9.25
CA LYS A 381 8.05 8.65 -10.71
C LYS A 381 8.64 7.28 -11.12
N GLY A 382 8.83 6.42 -10.13
CA GLY A 382 9.35 5.07 -10.27
C GLY A 382 8.68 4.18 -9.24
N LYS A 383 9.10 2.92 -9.22
CA LYS A 383 8.49 1.93 -8.32
C LYS A 383 8.76 2.29 -6.86
N LEU A 384 7.70 2.27 -6.05
CA LEU A 384 7.75 2.31 -4.59
C LEU A 384 7.54 0.90 -4.03
N ASN A 385 8.59 0.30 -3.50
CA ASN A 385 8.55 -1.02 -2.88
C ASN A 385 8.49 -0.94 -1.35
N MET A 386 7.32 -1.19 -0.76
CA MET A 386 7.08 -1.27 0.69
C MET A 386 6.73 -2.72 1.11
N SER A 387 7.29 -3.72 0.41
CA SER A 387 6.99 -5.13 0.72
C SER A 387 7.57 -5.54 2.08
N ASN A 388 6.78 -6.20 2.93
CA ASN A 388 7.13 -6.58 4.30
C ASN A 388 7.51 -5.40 5.22
N ILE A 389 7.10 -4.17 4.90
CA ILE A 389 7.29 -3.04 5.82
C ILE A 389 6.46 -3.24 7.09
N GLU A 390 6.98 -2.81 8.23
CA GLU A 390 6.25 -2.73 9.50
C GLU A 390 6.13 -1.26 9.94
N ILE A 391 4.90 -0.78 10.11
CA ILE A 391 4.58 0.58 10.55
C ILE A 391 3.78 0.46 11.86
N ASN A 392 4.33 1.00 12.94
CA ASN A 392 3.74 0.87 14.28
C ASN A 392 2.62 1.88 14.57
N ASP A 393 2.51 2.94 13.77
CA ASP A 393 1.41 3.91 13.86
C ASP A 393 0.72 4.04 12.49
N ILE A 394 0.52 5.25 11.99
CA ILE A 394 -0.32 5.51 10.80
C ILE A 394 0.53 5.56 9.52
N CYS A 395 0.00 5.01 8.44
CA CYS A 395 0.49 5.23 7.08
C CYS A 395 -0.44 6.21 6.35
N ARG A 396 0.10 7.35 5.88
CA ARG A 396 -0.67 8.39 5.20
C ARG A 396 -0.21 8.58 3.76
N ILE A 397 -1.16 8.55 2.85
CA ILE A 397 -1.00 8.92 1.45
C ILE A 397 -2.09 9.94 1.12
N GLU A 398 -1.83 11.22 1.40
CA GLU A 398 -2.85 12.26 1.29
C GLU A 398 -2.44 13.44 0.39
N ASN A 399 -3.38 14.35 0.12
CA ASN A 399 -3.13 15.71 -0.39
C ASN A 399 -2.41 15.79 -1.76
N GLY A 400 -2.87 15.04 -2.76
CA GLY A 400 -2.37 15.14 -4.13
C GLY A 400 -1.07 14.38 -4.38
N ALA A 401 -0.73 13.43 -3.51
CA ALA A 401 0.40 12.54 -3.74
C ALA A 401 0.21 11.72 -5.05
N ASP A 402 1.29 11.53 -5.80
CA ASP A 402 1.29 10.99 -7.16
C ASP A 402 2.29 9.83 -7.27
N PHE A 403 1.81 8.66 -7.67
CA PHE A 403 2.59 7.41 -7.68
C PHE A 403 2.45 6.68 -9.01
N ASP A 404 3.55 6.08 -9.48
CA ASP A 404 3.50 5.02 -10.47
C ASP A 404 3.20 3.66 -9.79
N ASP A 405 4.08 2.66 -9.92
CA ASP A 405 3.86 1.34 -9.33
C ASP A 405 4.13 1.34 -7.81
N VAL A 406 3.20 0.77 -7.04
CA VAL A 406 3.30 0.66 -5.58
C VAL A 406 3.07 -0.78 -5.13
N THR A 407 3.97 -1.31 -4.30
CA THR A 407 3.78 -2.63 -3.66
C THR A 407 3.88 -2.53 -2.14
N LEU A 408 2.87 -3.04 -1.45
CA LEU A 408 2.77 -3.25 0.00
C LEU A 408 2.54 -4.73 0.31
N LEU A 409 3.12 -5.63 -0.49
CA LEU A 409 2.99 -7.08 -0.30
C LEU A 409 3.42 -7.47 1.13
N LYS A 410 2.51 -8.09 1.89
CA LYS A 410 2.74 -8.51 3.30
C LYS A 410 3.17 -7.37 4.24
N ALA A 411 2.84 -6.12 3.90
CA ALA A 411 3.04 -5.01 4.81
C ALA A 411 2.16 -5.15 6.06
N LYS A 412 2.64 -4.62 7.19
CA LYS A 412 1.90 -4.58 8.46
C LYS A 412 1.82 -3.14 8.94
N ILE A 413 0.60 -2.69 9.21
CA ILE A 413 0.30 -1.34 9.69
C ILE A 413 -0.54 -1.49 10.96
N LYS A 414 0.03 -1.12 12.11
CA LYS A 414 -0.69 -1.23 13.40
C LYS A 414 -1.72 -0.13 13.59
N GLY A 415 -1.43 1.08 13.09
CA GLY A 415 -2.38 2.18 13.07
C GLY A 415 -3.30 2.13 11.84
N GLN A 416 -3.82 3.29 11.48
CA GLN A 416 -4.66 3.44 10.29
C GLN A 416 -3.81 3.47 9.02
N PHE A 417 -4.39 2.99 7.92
CA PHE A 417 -3.87 3.23 6.58
C PHE A 417 -4.83 4.13 5.81
N ILE A 418 -4.37 5.33 5.49
CA ILE A 418 -5.19 6.38 4.87
C ILE A 418 -4.67 6.69 3.48
N ILE A 419 -5.54 6.58 2.49
CA ILE A 419 -5.33 7.01 1.11
C ILE A 419 -6.39 8.06 0.79
N ALA A 420 -5.99 9.33 0.66
CA ALA A 420 -6.94 10.42 0.44
C ALA A 420 -6.51 11.47 -0.59
N GLY A 421 -7.28 11.61 -1.67
CA GLY A 421 -7.03 12.62 -2.70
C GLY A 421 -5.68 12.46 -3.40
N SER A 422 -5.24 11.22 -3.63
CA SER A 422 -3.98 10.87 -4.31
C SER A 422 -4.23 10.20 -5.67
N ILE A 423 -3.20 10.13 -6.51
CA ILE A 423 -3.27 9.55 -7.86
C ILE A 423 -2.28 8.38 -7.94
N PHE A 424 -2.75 7.25 -8.47
CA PHE A 424 -1.95 6.06 -8.75
C PHE A 424 -2.03 5.73 -10.25
N ASN A 425 -0.93 6.03 -10.96
CA ASN A 425 -0.76 5.84 -12.39
C ASN A 425 -0.31 4.40 -12.75
N GLY A 426 0.29 3.69 -11.79
CA GLY A 426 0.75 2.31 -11.92
C GLY A 426 -0.08 1.30 -11.13
N ILE A 427 0.37 0.05 -11.14
CA ILE A 427 -0.29 -1.06 -10.44
C ILE A 427 -0.09 -0.91 -8.93
N VAL A 428 -1.15 -1.16 -8.15
CA VAL A 428 -1.09 -1.16 -6.69
C VAL A 428 -1.27 -2.57 -6.15
N ILE A 429 -0.23 -3.14 -5.54
CA ILE A 429 -0.22 -4.51 -5.00
C ILE A 429 -0.15 -4.46 -3.48
N MET A 430 -1.24 -4.80 -2.81
CA MET A 430 -1.41 -4.85 -1.35
C MET A 430 -1.82 -6.26 -0.89
N ASN A 431 -1.41 -7.30 -1.62
CA ASN A 431 -1.73 -8.68 -1.26
C ASN A 431 -1.17 -9.03 0.12
N SER A 432 -1.97 -9.73 0.93
CA SER A 432 -1.64 -10.11 2.31
C SER A 432 -1.26 -8.93 3.22
N LEU A 433 -1.74 -7.71 2.91
CA LEU A 433 -1.64 -6.56 3.81
C LEU A 433 -2.34 -6.86 5.14
N GLU A 434 -1.72 -6.49 6.25
CA GLU A 434 -2.33 -6.53 7.58
C GLU A 434 -2.46 -5.11 8.13
N VAL A 435 -3.69 -4.67 8.43
CA VAL A 435 -3.99 -3.39 9.08
C VAL A 435 -4.73 -3.68 10.38
N GLU A 436 -4.13 -3.37 11.53
CA GLU A 436 -4.75 -3.62 12.85
C GLU A 436 -5.85 -2.60 13.21
N ASN A 437 -5.99 -1.54 12.40
CA ASN A 437 -7.02 -0.51 12.53
C ASN A 437 -7.73 -0.30 11.18
N ASP A 438 -8.20 0.92 10.91
CA ASP A 438 -8.98 1.22 9.71
C ASP A 438 -8.11 1.34 8.44
N LEU A 439 -8.65 0.83 7.32
CA LEU A 439 -8.21 1.13 5.97
C LEU A 439 -9.20 2.11 5.33
N LEU A 440 -8.76 3.34 5.07
CA LEU A 440 -9.60 4.42 4.58
C LEU A 440 -9.12 4.90 3.21
N ILE A 441 -9.90 4.63 2.17
CA ILE A 441 -9.70 5.12 0.80
C ILE A 441 -10.79 6.15 0.52
N ARG A 442 -10.47 7.44 0.56
CA ARG A 442 -11.48 8.52 0.61
C ARG A 442 -11.09 9.78 -0.15
N SER A 443 -12.05 10.68 -0.40
CA SER A 443 -11.75 12.02 -0.92
C SER A 443 -11.08 12.04 -2.31
N ILE A 444 -11.64 11.31 -3.27
CA ILE A 444 -11.28 11.35 -4.71
C ILE A 444 -9.88 10.80 -5.03
N PRO A 445 -9.44 9.66 -4.47
CA PRO A 445 -8.27 8.98 -4.99
C PRO A 445 -8.61 8.37 -6.36
N ALA A 446 -7.63 8.37 -7.25
CA ALA A 446 -7.75 7.85 -8.59
C ALA A 446 -6.75 6.71 -8.81
N PHE A 447 -7.27 5.51 -9.07
CA PHE A 447 -6.49 4.33 -9.47
C PHE A 447 -6.70 4.10 -10.95
N THR A 448 -5.63 4.24 -11.74
CA THR A 448 -5.70 4.15 -13.21
C THR A 448 -5.39 2.75 -13.75
N LYS A 449 -4.81 1.91 -12.90
CA LYS A 449 -4.43 0.51 -13.18
C LYS A 449 -4.92 -0.41 -12.06
N GLU A 450 -4.66 -1.69 -12.25
CA GLU A 450 -5.11 -2.77 -11.38
C GLU A 450 -4.73 -2.55 -9.90
N VAL A 451 -5.69 -2.81 -9.01
CA VAL A 451 -5.53 -2.80 -7.55
C VAL A 451 -5.75 -4.20 -6.99
N LYS A 452 -4.76 -4.73 -6.26
CA LYS A 452 -4.82 -6.07 -5.64
C LYS A 452 -4.71 -5.97 -4.14
N LEU A 453 -5.71 -6.44 -3.39
CA LEU A 453 -5.75 -6.49 -1.92
C LEU A 453 -6.08 -7.93 -1.46
N ASN A 454 -5.66 -8.93 -2.23
CA ASN A 454 -6.05 -10.32 -1.99
C ASN A 454 -5.47 -10.84 -0.67
N ASN A 455 -6.26 -11.61 0.08
CA ASN A 455 -5.89 -12.18 1.38
C ASN A 455 -5.43 -11.15 2.42
N ALA A 456 -5.82 -9.87 2.27
CA ALA A 456 -5.55 -8.85 3.27
C ALA A 456 -6.41 -9.07 4.53
N LYS A 457 -5.91 -8.60 5.67
CA LYS A 457 -6.62 -8.62 6.95
C LYS A 457 -6.73 -7.19 7.47
N ILE A 458 -7.95 -6.74 7.70
CA ILE A 458 -8.25 -5.40 8.20
C ILE A 458 -9.08 -5.59 9.46
N GLU A 459 -8.49 -5.31 10.61
CA GLU A 459 -9.18 -5.49 11.89
C GLU A 459 -10.19 -4.36 12.15
N GLY A 460 -9.91 -3.15 11.66
CA GLY A 460 -10.82 -2.00 11.72
C GLY A 460 -11.82 -1.95 10.56
N GLN A 461 -12.38 -0.77 10.36
CA GLN A 461 -13.27 -0.46 9.23
C GLN A 461 -12.47 -0.44 7.93
N PHE A 462 -13.06 -1.01 6.87
CA PHE A 462 -12.60 -0.79 5.51
C PHE A 462 -13.58 0.16 4.80
N GLU A 463 -13.13 1.37 4.48
CA GLU A 463 -13.92 2.37 3.77
C GLU A 463 -13.33 2.66 2.39
N ILE A 464 -14.20 2.66 1.39
CA ILE A 464 -13.94 3.20 0.05
C ILE A 464 -15.03 4.24 -0.22
N SER A 465 -14.68 5.52 -0.17
CA SER A 465 -15.63 6.61 -0.38
C SER A 465 -15.14 7.62 -1.41
N ASN A 466 -16.05 8.13 -2.25
CA ASN A 466 -15.73 9.16 -3.24
C ASN A 466 -14.53 8.78 -4.13
N SER A 467 -14.39 7.53 -4.58
CA SER A 467 -13.16 7.02 -5.22
C SER A 467 -13.36 6.54 -6.65
N ASN A 468 -12.31 6.62 -7.48
CA ASN A 468 -12.35 6.18 -8.88
C ASN A 468 -11.35 5.06 -9.16
N PHE A 469 -11.85 3.93 -9.68
CA PHE A 469 -11.06 2.80 -10.13
C PHE A 469 -11.29 2.57 -11.62
N SER A 470 -10.25 2.76 -12.42
CA SER A 470 -10.34 2.72 -13.89
C SER A 470 -10.11 1.32 -14.48
N ASP A 471 -9.61 0.40 -13.67
CA ASP A 471 -9.19 -0.95 -14.06
C ASP A 471 -9.64 -1.97 -12.98
N GLU A 472 -9.24 -3.23 -13.12
CA GLU A 472 -9.63 -4.34 -12.24
C GLU A 472 -9.25 -4.10 -10.76
N VAL A 473 -10.16 -4.48 -9.86
CA VAL A 473 -9.98 -4.39 -8.40
C VAL A 473 -10.24 -5.76 -7.77
N ASN A 474 -9.25 -6.31 -7.10
CA ASN A 474 -9.31 -7.66 -6.53
C ASN A 474 -9.13 -7.65 -5.00
N PHE A 475 -10.17 -8.03 -4.28
CA PHE A 475 -10.24 -8.20 -2.82
C PHE A 475 -10.52 -9.67 -2.45
N ILE A 476 -9.94 -10.61 -3.20
CA ILE A 476 -10.24 -12.04 -3.07
C ILE A 476 -9.70 -12.55 -1.72
N GLY A 477 -10.53 -13.22 -0.93
CA GLY A 477 -10.14 -13.76 0.38
C GLY A 477 -9.81 -12.70 1.44
N THR A 478 -10.09 -11.42 1.17
CA THR A 478 -9.88 -10.33 2.14
C THR A 478 -10.79 -10.51 3.34
N LYS A 479 -10.25 -10.27 4.54
CA LYS A 479 -10.96 -10.38 5.81
C LYS A 479 -11.08 -9.00 6.45
N VAL A 480 -12.30 -8.63 6.80
CA VAL A 480 -12.61 -7.38 7.52
C VAL A 480 -13.31 -7.74 8.82
N SER A 481 -12.70 -7.42 9.96
CA SER A 481 -13.28 -7.72 11.28
C SER A 481 -14.39 -6.74 11.67
N SER A 482 -14.41 -5.56 11.06
CA SER A 482 -15.46 -4.54 11.20
C SER A 482 -16.32 -4.43 9.93
N LYS A 483 -17.02 -3.30 9.75
CA LYS A 483 -17.83 -3.02 8.56
C LYS A 483 -16.98 -2.68 7.33
N LEU A 484 -17.46 -3.10 6.15
CA LEU A 484 -16.96 -2.64 4.85
C LEU A 484 -17.99 -1.69 4.23
N ILE A 485 -17.55 -0.48 3.89
CA ILE A 485 -18.37 0.56 3.26
C ILE A 485 -17.77 0.95 1.92
N ILE A 486 -18.60 0.90 0.87
CA ILE A 486 -18.34 1.45 -0.46
C ILE A 486 -19.41 2.51 -0.71
N PHE A 487 -19.01 3.77 -0.80
CA PHE A 487 -19.92 4.91 -0.89
C PHE A 487 -19.50 5.88 -2.00
N ASP A 488 -20.45 6.31 -2.83
CA ASP A 488 -20.24 7.35 -3.86
C ASP A 488 -18.97 7.12 -4.71
N SER A 489 -18.74 5.87 -5.11
CA SER A 489 -17.50 5.45 -5.79
C SER A 489 -17.79 4.82 -7.15
N ASN A 490 -16.83 4.93 -8.06
CA ASN A 490 -16.93 4.43 -9.43
C ASN A 490 -15.89 3.35 -9.71
N PHE A 491 -16.36 2.17 -10.10
CA PHE A 491 -15.56 1.02 -10.51
C PHE A 491 -15.82 0.73 -11.99
N ALA A 492 -14.93 1.24 -12.86
CA ALA A 492 -15.00 1.04 -14.30
C ALA A 492 -14.50 -0.35 -14.73
N GLY A 493 -13.53 -0.93 -14.00
CA GLY A 493 -13.16 -2.34 -14.12
C GLY A 493 -14.02 -3.25 -13.25
N ASN A 494 -13.75 -4.56 -13.27
CA ASN A 494 -14.48 -5.49 -12.41
C ASN A 494 -14.00 -5.36 -10.95
N LEU A 495 -14.95 -5.46 -10.01
CA LEU A 495 -14.68 -5.57 -8.59
C LEU A 495 -14.88 -7.03 -8.16
N ASN A 496 -13.78 -7.71 -7.84
CA ASN A 496 -13.79 -9.09 -7.38
C ASN A 496 -13.59 -9.18 -5.86
N MET A 497 -14.63 -9.53 -5.14
CA MET A 497 -14.68 -9.76 -3.69
C MET A 497 -15.02 -11.24 -3.38
N GLY A 498 -14.61 -12.16 -4.24
CA GLY A 498 -14.80 -13.60 -4.02
C GLY A 498 -14.11 -14.08 -2.74
N GLU A 499 -14.73 -15.01 -2.03
CA GLU A 499 -14.22 -15.58 -0.76
C GLU A 499 -13.97 -14.54 0.36
N MET A 500 -14.45 -13.29 0.21
CA MET A 500 -14.31 -12.24 1.22
C MET A 500 -15.09 -12.57 2.49
N GLU A 501 -14.54 -12.21 3.64
CA GLU A 501 -15.19 -12.36 4.95
C GLU A 501 -15.36 -10.99 5.62
N VAL A 502 -16.60 -10.60 5.90
CA VAL A 502 -16.93 -9.44 6.75
C VAL A 502 -17.52 -9.96 8.06
N LYS A 503 -16.72 -9.98 9.13
CA LYS A 503 -17.05 -10.69 10.37
C LYS A 503 -18.04 -9.89 11.22
N ASP A 504 -19.18 -10.51 11.53
CA ASP A 504 -20.23 -10.00 12.43
C ASP A 504 -20.68 -8.54 12.15
N ASN A 505 -20.43 -8.04 10.94
CA ASN A 505 -20.65 -6.67 10.50
C ASN A 505 -21.23 -6.61 9.08
N PRO A 506 -21.81 -5.47 8.68
CA PRO A 506 -22.42 -5.34 7.35
C PRO A 506 -21.41 -5.00 6.25
N LEU A 507 -21.78 -5.36 5.03
CA LEU A 507 -21.21 -4.83 3.78
C LEU A 507 -22.20 -3.82 3.21
N VAL A 508 -21.78 -2.57 3.05
CA VAL A 508 -22.61 -1.48 2.54
C VAL A 508 -22.06 -0.98 1.21
N CYS A 509 -22.87 -1.06 0.16
CA CYS A 509 -22.63 -0.44 -1.14
C CYS A 509 -23.72 0.59 -1.39
N GLU A 510 -23.38 1.88 -1.41
CA GLU A 510 -24.33 2.97 -1.56
C GLU A 510 -23.86 4.00 -2.61
N LYS A 511 -24.78 4.53 -3.42
CA LYS A 511 -24.55 5.63 -4.39
C LYS A 511 -23.39 5.37 -5.37
N SER A 512 -23.07 4.11 -5.63
CA SER A 512 -21.87 3.73 -6.36
C SER A 512 -22.20 3.12 -7.74
N THR A 513 -21.25 3.23 -8.66
CA THR A 513 -21.35 2.65 -10.00
C THR A 513 -20.35 1.53 -10.18
N PHE A 514 -20.80 0.39 -10.70
CA PHE A 514 -19.99 -0.79 -10.91
C PHE A 514 -20.16 -1.30 -12.35
N THR A 515 -19.07 -1.75 -12.96
CA THR A 515 -19.15 -2.57 -14.18
C THR A 515 -19.64 -3.96 -13.84
N LYS A 516 -18.78 -4.79 -13.24
CA LYS A 516 -19.11 -6.14 -12.78
C LYS A 516 -18.70 -6.31 -11.32
N VAL A 517 -19.51 -7.03 -10.55
CA VAL A 517 -19.17 -7.37 -9.15
C VAL A 517 -19.25 -8.87 -8.93
N ILE A 518 -18.21 -9.44 -8.33
CA ILE A 518 -18.12 -10.85 -7.95
C ILE A 518 -18.03 -10.93 -6.43
N LEU A 519 -18.97 -11.63 -5.81
CA LEU A 519 -19.11 -11.90 -4.38
C LEU A 519 -19.31 -13.41 -4.15
N ALA A 520 -18.78 -14.23 -5.06
CA ALA A 520 -18.89 -15.68 -4.98
C ALA A 520 -18.21 -16.21 -3.71
N ASP A 521 -18.86 -17.11 -2.98
CA ASP A 521 -18.38 -17.71 -1.74
C ASP A 521 -18.05 -16.71 -0.61
N ALA A 522 -18.53 -15.45 -0.72
CA ALA A 522 -18.33 -14.43 0.30
C ALA A 522 -19.20 -14.70 1.54
N LYS A 523 -18.69 -14.31 2.71
CA LYS A 523 -19.33 -14.50 4.03
C LYS A 523 -19.56 -13.16 4.71
N ILE A 524 -20.82 -12.75 4.83
CA ILE A 524 -21.23 -11.49 5.45
C ILE A 524 -21.91 -11.78 6.78
N GLY A 525 -21.31 -11.30 7.86
CA GLY A 525 -21.74 -11.57 9.23
C GLY A 525 -23.01 -10.85 9.67
N ARG A 526 -23.46 -9.83 8.92
CA ARG A 526 -24.75 -9.16 9.12
C ARG A 526 -25.47 -8.94 7.80
N GLU A 527 -25.83 -7.70 7.48
CA GLU A 527 -26.56 -7.33 6.28
C GLU A 527 -25.64 -6.97 5.12
N LEU A 528 -26.05 -7.34 3.90
CA LEU A 528 -25.51 -6.79 2.65
C LEU A 528 -26.48 -5.73 2.14
N TYR A 529 -26.04 -4.48 2.12
CA TYR A 529 -26.81 -3.36 1.58
C TYR A 529 -26.31 -3.00 0.18
N ILE A 530 -27.22 -2.94 -0.79
CA ILE A 530 -26.96 -2.40 -2.13
C ILE A 530 -28.01 -1.33 -2.41
N VAL A 531 -27.65 -0.07 -2.21
CA VAL A 531 -28.60 1.05 -2.20
C VAL A 531 -28.17 2.12 -3.20
N GLU A 532 -29.13 2.66 -3.97
CA GLU A 532 -28.90 3.78 -4.90
C GLU A 532 -27.71 3.55 -5.86
N SER A 533 -27.46 2.28 -6.24
CA SER A 533 -26.27 1.89 -7.00
C SER A 533 -26.63 1.40 -8.41
N ASN A 534 -25.67 1.48 -9.33
CA ASN A 534 -25.88 1.09 -10.73
C ASN A 534 -24.84 0.07 -11.19
N PHE A 535 -25.30 -1.02 -11.79
CA PHE A 535 -24.49 -2.11 -12.30
C PHE A 535 -24.67 -2.21 -13.81
N SER A 536 -23.60 -1.97 -14.57
CA SER A 536 -23.65 -2.01 -16.04
C SER A 536 -23.54 -3.43 -16.61
N ASP A 537 -22.88 -4.33 -15.88
CA ASP A 537 -22.73 -5.74 -16.16
C ASP A 537 -23.22 -6.62 -14.98
N GLU A 538 -22.81 -7.89 -14.92
CA GLU A 538 -23.29 -8.90 -13.98
C GLU A 538 -22.94 -8.61 -12.49
N LEU A 539 -23.86 -8.99 -11.60
CA LEU A 539 -23.60 -9.15 -10.17
C LEU A 539 -23.68 -10.65 -9.81
N LEU A 540 -22.54 -11.24 -9.48
CA LEU A 540 -22.39 -12.67 -9.24
C LEU A 540 -22.16 -12.93 -7.74
N MET A 541 -23.16 -13.50 -7.06
CA MET A 541 -23.18 -13.82 -5.63
C MET A 541 -23.41 -15.32 -5.40
N GLY A 542 -22.76 -16.17 -6.22
CA GLY A 542 -22.89 -17.63 -6.11
C GLY A 542 -22.38 -18.14 -4.76
N SER A 543 -23.11 -19.04 -4.11
CA SER A 543 -22.76 -19.63 -2.81
C SER A 543 -22.51 -18.62 -1.68
N ILE A 544 -23.02 -17.38 -1.80
CA ILE A 544 -22.84 -16.35 -0.77
C ILE A 544 -23.54 -16.76 0.54
N GLU A 545 -22.90 -16.49 1.69
CA GLU A 545 -23.49 -16.68 3.01
C GLU A 545 -23.73 -15.31 3.67
N VAL A 546 -24.99 -15.02 4.02
CA VAL A 546 -25.38 -13.78 4.71
C VAL A 546 -26.16 -14.11 5.98
N LYS A 547 -25.56 -13.84 7.15
CA LYS A 547 -26.13 -14.19 8.46
C LYS A 547 -27.35 -13.35 8.87
N ALA A 548 -27.61 -12.23 8.20
CA ALA A 548 -28.86 -11.49 8.36
C ALA A 548 -29.63 -11.45 7.04
N GLY A 549 -29.54 -10.37 6.30
CA GLY A 549 -30.30 -10.21 5.06
C GLY A 549 -29.57 -9.44 3.98
N ILE A 550 -30.03 -9.61 2.76
CA ILE A 550 -29.61 -8.81 1.61
C ILE A 550 -30.71 -7.80 1.35
N ILE A 551 -30.36 -6.52 1.38
CA ILE A 551 -31.29 -5.40 1.19
C ILE A 551 -30.82 -4.61 -0.01
N MET A 552 -31.55 -4.72 -1.10
CA MET A 552 -31.33 -3.96 -2.32
C MET A 552 -32.44 -2.92 -2.45
N ALA A 553 -32.09 -1.65 -2.65
CA ALA A 553 -33.09 -0.59 -2.83
C ALA A 553 -32.61 0.50 -3.80
N ASN A 554 -33.55 1.07 -4.57
CA ASN A 554 -33.31 2.19 -5.49
C ASN A 554 -32.13 1.97 -6.46
N SER A 555 -31.80 0.71 -6.76
CA SER A 555 -30.65 0.33 -7.57
C SER A 555 -31.06 -0.20 -8.94
N ARG A 556 -30.15 -0.11 -9.91
CA ARG A 556 -30.35 -0.56 -11.29
C ARG A 556 -29.34 -1.64 -11.66
N PHE A 557 -29.85 -2.76 -12.18
CA PHE A 557 -29.06 -3.90 -12.63
C PHE A 557 -29.32 -4.15 -14.11
N ASN A 558 -28.38 -3.76 -14.97
CA ASN A 558 -28.56 -3.79 -16.42
C ASN A 558 -28.38 -5.19 -17.03
N LYS A 559 -27.70 -6.09 -16.31
CA LYS A 559 -27.48 -7.50 -16.66
C LYS A 559 -27.97 -8.44 -15.56
N ASN A 560 -27.56 -9.70 -15.63
CA ASN A 560 -28.02 -10.75 -14.72
C ASN A 560 -27.48 -10.52 -13.30
N VAL A 561 -28.35 -10.67 -12.32
CA VAL A 561 -28.00 -10.78 -10.90
C VAL A 561 -28.17 -12.23 -10.50
N SER A 562 -27.11 -12.88 -10.03
CA SER A 562 -27.09 -14.32 -9.75
C SER A 562 -26.74 -14.57 -8.28
N LEU A 563 -27.64 -15.18 -7.51
CA LEU A 563 -27.43 -15.58 -6.10
C LEU A 563 -27.47 -17.11 -5.95
N ARG A 564 -27.07 -17.84 -7.00
CA ARG A 564 -27.22 -19.30 -7.05
C ARG A 564 -26.60 -19.98 -5.84
N TYR A 565 -27.32 -20.90 -5.20
CA TYR A 565 -26.89 -21.64 -4.02
C TYR A 565 -26.52 -20.76 -2.80
N GLY A 566 -26.94 -19.50 -2.77
CA GLY A 566 -26.73 -18.62 -1.62
C GLY A 566 -27.56 -19.02 -0.40
N ASN A 567 -27.10 -18.63 0.79
CA ASN A 567 -27.78 -18.86 2.06
C ASN A 567 -27.98 -17.54 2.80
N ILE A 568 -29.25 -17.16 3.00
CA ILE A 568 -29.66 -15.91 3.62
C ILE A 568 -30.49 -16.24 4.86
N SER A 569 -30.08 -15.76 6.03
CA SER A 569 -30.66 -16.22 7.29
C SER A 569 -31.96 -15.53 7.71
N LYS A 570 -32.33 -14.39 7.11
CA LYS A 570 -33.53 -13.63 7.52
C LYS A 570 -34.34 -13.04 6.38
N ILE A 571 -33.72 -12.26 5.49
CA ILE A 571 -34.48 -11.50 4.48
C ILE A 571 -33.70 -11.26 3.20
N LEU A 572 -34.37 -11.42 2.06
CA LEU A 572 -33.94 -10.89 0.78
C LEU A 572 -34.97 -9.85 0.34
N ASP A 573 -34.62 -8.57 0.49
CA ASP A 573 -35.44 -7.45 0.04
C ASP A 573 -34.89 -6.94 -1.30
N ILE A 574 -35.65 -7.14 -2.38
CA ILE A 574 -35.29 -6.69 -3.73
C ILE A 574 -36.25 -5.61 -4.24
N SER A 575 -36.99 -4.99 -3.33
CA SER A 575 -37.98 -3.97 -3.67
C SER A 575 -37.36 -2.67 -4.17
N SER A 576 -38.13 -1.88 -4.93
CA SER A 576 -37.71 -0.55 -5.42
C SER A 576 -36.47 -0.56 -6.33
N ASN A 577 -36.14 -1.69 -6.96
CA ASN A 577 -35.03 -1.80 -7.90
C ASN A 577 -35.50 -2.02 -9.33
N THR A 578 -34.57 -1.87 -10.27
CA THR A 578 -34.76 -2.22 -11.68
C THR A 578 -33.86 -3.41 -12.05
N PHE A 579 -34.43 -4.53 -12.47
CA PHE A 579 -33.69 -5.72 -12.90
C PHE A 579 -33.91 -6.06 -14.38
N SER A 580 -32.85 -6.50 -15.05
CA SER A 580 -32.95 -7.20 -16.34
C SER A 580 -33.29 -8.68 -16.15
N SER A 581 -32.54 -9.37 -15.29
CA SER A 581 -32.70 -10.78 -14.93
C SER A 581 -32.23 -11.01 -13.49
N LEU A 582 -32.91 -11.90 -12.77
CA LEU A 582 -32.54 -12.33 -11.42
C LEU A 582 -32.60 -13.86 -11.33
N ASP A 583 -31.53 -14.47 -10.84
CA ASP A 583 -31.40 -15.92 -10.69
C ASP A 583 -31.10 -16.30 -9.24
N LEU A 584 -32.06 -16.97 -8.59
CA LEU A 584 -32.00 -17.47 -7.22
C LEU A 584 -31.90 -19.01 -7.18
N THR A 585 -31.42 -19.66 -8.25
CA THR A 585 -31.40 -21.12 -8.34
C THR A 585 -30.72 -21.76 -7.12
N GLY A 586 -31.45 -22.58 -6.37
CA GLY A 586 -30.94 -23.27 -5.18
C GLY A 586 -30.66 -22.38 -3.97
N THR A 587 -31.03 -21.10 -3.99
CA THR A 587 -30.87 -20.19 -2.85
C THR A 587 -31.81 -20.59 -1.70
N ILE A 588 -31.33 -20.55 -0.47
CA ILE A 588 -32.11 -20.75 0.75
C ILE A 588 -32.25 -19.42 1.49
N ILE A 589 -33.48 -19.04 1.82
CA ILE A 589 -33.83 -17.83 2.54
C ILE A 589 -34.64 -18.25 3.77
N ASN A 590 -34.01 -18.32 4.93
CA ASN A 590 -34.65 -18.71 6.21
C ASN A 590 -35.47 -17.56 6.80
N GLY A 591 -36.36 -16.99 5.99
CA GLY A 591 -37.26 -15.92 6.35
C GLY A 591 -37.96 -15.34 5.12
N GLU A 592 -37.91 -14.02 4.94
CA GLU A 592 -38.78 -13.33 3.99
C GLU A 592 -38.09 -13.03 2.64
N LEU A 593 -38.74 -13.37 1.52
CA LEU A 593 -38.44 -12.81 0.19
C LEU A 593 -39.43 -11.67 -0.10
N ARG A 594 -38.92 -10.45 -0.19
CA ARG A 594 -39.74 -9.24 -0.37
C ARG A 594 -39.55 -8.60 -1.74
N LEU A 595 -40.65 -8.47 -2.48
CA LEU A 595 -40.71 -7.86 -3.82
C LEU A 595 -41.34 -6.44 -3.83
N ILE A 596 -41.86 -5.98 -2.69
CA ILE A 596 -42.48 -4.66 -2.55
C ILE A 596 -42.03 -4.01 -1.25
N SER A 597 -41.68 -2.72 -1.30
CA SER A 597 -41.20 -2.05 -0.08
C SER A 597 -42.37 -1.73 0.86
N ARG A 598 -42.06 -1.41 2.12
CA ARG A 598 -43.06 -0.89 3.08
C ARG A 598 -43.73 0.39 2.60
N GLU A 599 -43.07 1.17 1.75
CA GLU A 599 -43.58 2.39 1.11
C GLU A 599 -44.35 2.12 -0.19
N GLN A 600 -44.61 0.84 -0.52
CA GLN A 600 -45.29 0.41 -1.75
C GLN A 600 -44.55 0.74 -3.06
N LYS A 601 -43.24 0.92 -3.02
CA LYS A 601 -42.42 1.04 -4.23
C LYS A 601 -42.13 -0.36 -4.80
N LEU A 602 -42.41 -0.52 -6.09
CA LEU A 602 -42.40 -1.80 -6.81
C LEU A 602 -41.02 -2.06 -7.44
N THR A 603 -40.65 -3.34 -7.50
CA THR A 603 -39.57 -3.81 -8.39
C THR A 603 -39.99 -3.68 -9.86
N GLN A 604 -39.12 -3.09 -10.67
CA GLN A 604 -39.32 -2.89 -12.11
C GLN A 604 -38.45 -3.86 -12.92
N TRP A 605 -38.95 -4.26 -14.10
CA TRP A 605 -38.29 -5.25 -14.96
C TRP A 605 -38.16 -4.73 -16.39
N ASP A 606 -36.92 -4.68 -16.89
CA ASP A 606 -36.59 -3.98 -18.14
C ASP A 606 -36.63 -4.89 -19.37
N ARG A 607 -35.48 -5.53 -19.70
CA ARG A 607 -35.22 -6.15 -21.02
C ARG A 607 -35.61 -7.62 -21.11
N GLU A 608 -34.95 -8.49 -20.35
CA GLU A 608 -35.18 -9.94 -20.42
C GLU A 608 -36.42 -10.37 -19.62
N LYS A 609 -36.70 -9.64 -18.52
CA LYS A 609 -37.85 -9.84 -17.63
C LYS A 609 -37.91 -11.31 -17.20
N THR A 610 -36.79 -11.83 -16.71
CA THR A 610 -36.68 -13.22 -16.25
C THR A 610 -36.39 -13.24 -14.76
N PHE A 611 -37.14 -14.06 -14.03
CA PHE A 611 -36.88 -14.36 -12.63
C PHE A 611 -36.87 -15.88 -12.44
N ILE A 612 -35.69 -16.41 -12.10
CA ILE A 612 -35.42 -17.85 -11.94
C ILE A 612 -35.40 -18.15 -10.44
N LEU A 613 -36.31 -19.03 -10.00
CA LEU A 613 -36.52 -19.46 -8.62
C LEU A 613 -36.32 -20.98 -8.47
N SER A 614 -35.57 -21.58 -9.39
CA SER A 614 -35.48 -23.03 -9.51
C SER A 614 -34.82 -23.63 -8.27
N ASN A 615 -35.50 -24.52 -7.56
CA ASN A 615 -35.07 -25.09 -6.28
C ASN A 615 -34.81 -24.05 -5.17
N THR A 616 -35.32 -22.82 -5.29
CA THR A 616 -35.24 -21.81 -4.22
C THR A 616 -36.17 -22.19 -3.06
N GLN A 617 -35.73 -21.94 -1.83
CA GLN A 617 -36.53 -22.17 -0.62
C GLN A 617 -36.63 -20.87 0.19
N VAL A 618 -37.85 -20.53 0.59
CA VAL A 618 -38.16 -19.31 1.36
C VAL A 618 -39.19 -19.66 2.45
N ASP A 619 -39.19 -19.00 3.60
CA ASP A 619 -40.26 -19.19 4.58
C ASP A 619 -41.50 -18.37 4.16
N ASP A 620 -41.34 -17.06 4.03
CA ASP A 620 -42.41 -16.11 3.75
C ASP A 620 -42.19 -15.36 2.42
N LEU A 621 -43.20 -15.31 1.56
CA LEU A 621 -43.18 -14.55 0.30
C LEU A 621 -44.06 -13.30 0.41
N ASP A 622 -43.46 -12.10 0.31
CA ASP A 622 -44.18 -10.82 0.27
C ASP A 622 -44.14 -10.20 -1.13
N ASP A 623 -45.29 -10.26 -1.81
CA ASP A 623 -45.42 -9.91 -3.21
C ASP A 623 -46.75 -9.21 -3.56
N VAL A 624 -46.78 -8.59 -4.73
CA VAL A 624 -48.00 -8.04 -5.35
C VAL A 624 -48.07 -8.41 -6.84
N PRO A 625 -49.26 -8.41 -7.47
CA PRO A 625 -49.41 -8.71 -8.89
C PRO A 625 -48.41 -8.02 -9.84
N GLU A 626 -48.07 -6.77 -9.55
CA GLU A 626 -47.23 -5.91 -10.38
C GLU A 626 -45.72 -6.13 -10.17
N SER A 627 -45.30 -6.83 -9.10
CA SER A 627 -43.88 -7.00 -8.78
C SER A 627 -43.19 -8.13 -9.55
N TRP A 628 -43.96 -8.96 -10.27
CA TRP A 628 -43.46 -10.14 -10.99
C TRP A 628 -43.19 -9.85 -12.47
N PRO A 629 -42.08 -10.35 -13.05
CA PRO A 629 -41.81 -10.23 -14.48
C PRO A 629 -42.65 -11.19 -15.32
N ILE A 630 -42.46 -11.13 -16.65
CA ILE A 630 -43.23 -11.91 -17.64
C ILE A 630 -42.69 -13.34 -17.79
N ASN A 631 -41.38 -13.57 -17.67
CA ASN A 631 -40.78 -14.89 -17.73
C ASN A 631 -40.42 -15.35 -16.31
N LEU A 632 -40.95 -16.50 -15.91
CA LEU A 632 -40.65 -17.13 -14.62
C LEU A 632 -40.12 -18.55 -14.82
N ASP A 633 -39.23 -18.97 -13.94
CA ASP A 633 -38.92 -20.37 -13.72
C ASP A 633 -39.16 -20.67 -12.23
N LEU A 634 -40.16 -21.51 -11.94
CA LEU A 634 -40.58 -21.83 -10.58
C LEU A 634 -40.28 -23.30 -10.23
N GLU A 635 -39.53 -24.02 -11.07
CA GLU A 635 -39.32 -25.45 -10.88
C GLU A 635 -38.62 -25.77 -9.56
N GLY A 636 -39.32 -26.45 -8.65
CA GLY A 636 -38.77 -26.79 -7.33
C GLY A 636 -38.81 -25.64 -6.32
N PHE A 637 -39.37 -24.48 -6.67
CA PHE A 637 -39.56 -23.36 -5.75
C PHE A 637 -40.49 -23.76 -4.60
N LYS A 638 -40.07 -23.51 -3.36
CA LYS A 638 -40.82 -23.81 -2.14
C LYS A 638 -40.93 -22.57 -1.26
N TYR A 639 -42.12 -22.39 -0.70
CA TYR A 639 -42.45 -21.32 0.24
C TYR A 639 -43.53 -21.76 1.22
N ASP A 640 -43.41 -21.37 2.49
CA ASP A 640 -44.34 -21.83 3.53
C ASP A 640 -45.62 -20.99 3.59
N ARG A 641 -45.51 -19.66 3.41
CA ARG A 641 -46.65 -18.74 3.51
C ARG A 641 -46.55 -17.57 2.53
N LEU A 642 -47.70 -16.93 2.30
CA LEU A 642 -47.83 -15.68 1.55
C LEU A 642 -48.08 -14.55 2.57
N SER A 643 -47.09 -13.67 2.77
CA SER A 643 -46.94 -12.88 4.01
C SER A 643 -47.91 -11.70 4.14
N ARG A 644 -48.47 -11.19 3.03
CA ARG A 644 -49.39 -10.04 3.06
C ARG A 644 -50.83 -10.44 3.43
N VAL A 645 -50.99 -11.05 4.61
CA VAL A 645 -52.26 -11.31 5.34
C VAL A 645 -52.52 -10.24 6.42
N SER A 646 -51.59 -9.32 6.70
CA SER A 646 -51.73 -8.37 7.82
C SER A 646 -51.51 -6.91 7.43
N MET A 647 -52.52 -6.28 6.81
CA MET A 647 -52.93 -4.88 7.03
C MET A 647 -54.25 -4.63 6.28
N LYS A 648 -55.35 -4.56 7.04
CA LYS A 648 -56.78 -4.54 6.62
C LYS A 648 -57.26 -5.83 5.95
N GLU A 649 -57.95 -6.65 6.74
CA GLU A 649 -58.56 -7.96 6.42
C GLU A 649 -59.46 -8.03 5.16
N ASN A 650 -59.68 -6.93 4.43
CA ASN A 650 -60.62 -6.86 3.29
C ASN A 650 -60.00 -6.52 1.92
N ILE A 651 -58.66 -6.37 1.80
CA ILE A 651 -58.03 -5.98 0.51
C ILE A 651 -57.41 -7.16 -0.24
N VAL A 652 -56.85 -8.15 0.49
CA VAL A 652 -56.06 -9.24 -0.11
C VAL A 652 -56.95 -10.28 -0.80
N ASP A 653 -58.14 -10.55 -0.23
CA ASP A 653 -59.13 -11.43 -0.87
C ASP A 653 -59.66 -10.88 -2.20
N THR A 654 -59.53 -9.55 -2.39
CA THR A 654 -59.97 -8.82 -3.58
C THR A 654 -58.89 -8.72 -4.66
N ILE A 655 -57.59 -8.82 -4.32
CA ILE A 655 -56.47 -8.60 -5.26
C ILE A 655 -56.02 -9.88 -5.96
N LYS A 656 -55.91 -11.01 -5.25
CA LYS A 656 -55.40 -12.26 -5.84
C LYS A 656 -56.52 -13.27 -6.08
N THR A 657 -57.26 -13.02 -7.16
CA THR A 657 -58.26 -13.96 -7.68
C THR A 657 -57.61 -15.26 -8.18
N PRO A 658 -58.34 -16.38 -8.24
CA PRO A 658 -57.83 -17.59 -8.90
C PRO A 658 -57.34 -17.34 -10.32
N SER A 659 -57.99 -16.44 -11.07
CA SER A 659 -57.54 -16.03 -12.41
C SER A 659 -56.16 -15.35 -12.41
N TRP A 660 -55.83 -14.58 -11.38
CA TRP A 660 -54.50 -14.01 -11.24
C TRP A 660 -53.44 -15.09 -11.05
N PHE A 661 -53.65 -16.04 -10.14
CA PHE A 661 -52.72 -17.16 -9.92
C PHE A 661 -52.52 -18.02 -11.17
N LYS A 662 -53.59 -18.27 -11.92
CA LYS A 662 -53.52 -18.95 -13.23
C LYS A 662 -52.62 -18.20 -14.20
N ASN A 663 -52.79 -16.88 -14.31
CA ASN A 663 -51.96 -16.04 -15.15
C ASN A 663 -50.51 -16.04 -14.68
N TRP A 664 -50.27 -15.94 -13.38
CA TRP A 664 -48.93 -15.96 -12.78
C TRP A 664 -48.20 -17.28 -13.07
N LEU A 665 -48.82 -18.44 -12.79
CA LEU A 665 -48.26 -19.76 -13.14
C LEU A 665 -48.08 -19.92 -14.65
N SER A 666 -48.90 -19.24 -15.46
CA SER A 666 -48.79 -19.33 -16.91
C SER A 666 -47.54 -18.68 -17.50
N ARG A 667 -46.85 -17.85 -16.71
CA ARG A 667 -45.59 -17.19 -17.05
C ARG A 667 -44.40 -18.17 -17.07
N GLN A 668 -44.56 -19.37 -16.52
CA GLN A 668 -43.61 -20.46 -16.69
C GLN A 668 -43.76 -21.10 -18.07
N LYS A 669 -42.68 -21.10 -18.86
CA LYS A 669 -42.68 -21.61 -20.25
C LYS A 669 -42.93 -23.11 -20.32
N HIS A 670 -42.20 -23.89 -19.53
CA HIS A 670 -42.32 -25.35 -19.52
C HIS A 670 -43.27 -25.79 -18.42
N TYR A 671 -44.22 -26.68 -18.74
CA TYR A 671 -45.16 -27.18 -17.73
C TYR A 671 -44.48 -28.18 -16.80
N THR A 672 -44.57 -27.92 -15.50
CA THR A 672 -44.24 -28.87 -14.43
C THR A 672 -45.39 -28.89 -13.41
N PRO A 673 -45.77 -30.05 -12.85
CA PRO A 673 -46.85 -30.11 -11.85
C PRO A 673 -46.50 -29.42 -10.52
N GLN A 674 -45.23 -29.47 -10.08
CA GLN A 674 -44.82 -29.07 -8.74
C GLN A 674 -45.20 -27.62 -8.34
N PRO A 675 -45.05 -26.58 -9.18
CA PRO A 675 -45.46 -25.21 -8.81
C PRO A 675 -46.95 -25.07 -8.51
N TYR A 676 -47.80 -25.84 -9.21
CA TYR A 676 -49.24 -25.88 -8.98
C TYR A 676 -49.56 -26.58 -7.65
N GLU A 677 -48.91 -27.72 -7.40
CA GLU A 677 -49.08 -28.49 -6.16
C GLU A 677 -48.61 -27.69 -4.92
N GLN A 678 -47.48 -27.00 -5.03
CA GLN A 678 -46.95 -26.12 -3.98
C GLN A 678 -47.95 -25.01 -3.64
N LEU A 679 -48.43 -24.27 -4.64
CA LEU A 679 -49.39 -23.18 -4.42
C LEU A 679 -50.71 -23.71 -3.83
N ALA A 680 -51.23 -24.82 -4.36
CA ALA A 680 -52.46 -25.43 -3.86
C ALA A 680 -52.32 -25.89 -2.39
N SER A 681 -51.18 -26.49 -2.03
CA SER A 681 -50.87 -26.90 -0.66
C SER A 681 -50.81 -25.70 0.28
N VAL A 682 -50.13 -24.62 -0.10
CA VAL A 682 -50.05 -23.38 0.70
C VAL A 682 -51.43 -22.73 0.86
N LEU A 683 -52.22 -22.61 -0.22
CA LEU A 683 -53.59 -22.08 -0.17
C LEU A 683 -54.50 -22.94 0.71
N GLN A 684 -54.36 -24.26 0.66
CA GLN A 684 -55.13 -25.18 1.49
C GLN A 684 -54.77 -25.02 2.97
N LYS A 685 -53.47 -24.95 3.31
CA LYS A 685 -52.98 -24.67 4.67
C LYS A 685 -53.47 -23.32 5.18
N ALA A 686 -53.58 -22.32 4.30
CA ALA A 686 -54.14 -21.00 4.61
C ALA A 686 -55.69 -20.96 4.71
N GLY A 687 -56.39 -22.08 4.46
CA GLY A 687 -57.86 -22.18 4.58
C GLY A 687 -58.65 -21.97 3.27
N TYR A 688 -57.99 -21.60 2.17
CA TYR A 688 -58.61 -21.33 0.87
C TYR A 688 -58.81 -22.59 0.02
N LYS A 689 -59.61 -23.54 0.51
CA LYS A 689 -59.83 -24.86 -0.13
C LYS A 689 -60.36 -24.78 -1.58
N GLU A 690 -61.31 -23.88 -1.85
CA GLU A 690 -61.87 -23.71 -3.21
C GLU A 690 -60.84 -23.11 -4.19
N LYS A 691 -60.02 -22.15 -3.73
CA LYS A 691 -58.93 -21.61 -4.56
C LYS A 691 -57.90 -22.70 -4.89
N ALA A 692 -57.48 -23.48 -3.89
CA ALA A 692 -56.53 -24.59 -4.08
C ALA A 692 -57.04 -25.62 -5.10
N LYS A 693 -58.32 -25.98 -5.01
CA LYS A 693 -59.01 -26.87 -5.94
C LYS A 693 -59.00 -26.33 -7.38
N GLU A 694 -59.24 -25.04 -7.54
CA GLU A 694 -59.22 -24.39 -8.86
C GLU A 694 -57.81 -24.37 -9.48
N ILE A 695 -56.77 -24.13 -8.67
CA ILE A 695 -55.37 -24.21 -9.14
C ILE A 695 -55.01 -25.63 -9.61
N MET A 696 -55.40 -26.66 -8.86
CA MET A 696 -55.15 -28.05 -9.25
C MET A 696 -55.90 -28.47 -10.52
N TYR A 697 -57.14 -27.99 -10.69
CA TYR A 697 -57.87 -28.17 -11.95
C TYR A 697 -57.12 -27.56 -13.14
N GLU A 698 -56.52 -26.39 -12.96
CA GLU A 698 -55.76 -25.70 -14.02
C GLU A 698 -54.41 -26.36 -14.30
N SER A 699 -53.78 -26.98 -13.31
CA SER A 699 -52.60 -27.83 -13.53
C SER A 699 -52.92 -28.92 -14.55
N ARG A 700 -54.02 -29.65 -14.34
CA ARG A 700 -54.49 -30.71 -15.27
C ARG A 700 -54.88 -30.16 -16.63
N GLU A 701 -55.48 -28.98 -16.68
CA GLU A 701 -55.81 -28.33 -17.96
C GLU A 701 -54.55 -27.92 -18.74
N ARG A 702 -53.50 -27.46 -18.06
CA ARG A 702 -52.21 -27.14 -18.70
C ARG A 702 -51.47 -28.40 -19.14
N GLU A 703 -51.51 -29.47 -18.35
CA GLU A 703 -51.04 -30.81 -18.75
C GLU A 703 -51.72 -31.24 -20.05
N ARG A 704 -53.05 -31.22 -20.10
CA ARG A 704 -53.81 -31.62 -21.29
C ARG A 704 -53.45 -30.79 -22.53
N LYS A 705 -53.25 -29.47 -22.38
CA LYS A 705 -52.87 -28.58 -23.48
C LYS A 705 -51.43 -28.80 -23.96
N GLY A 706 -50.55 -29.29 -23.10
CA GLY A 706 -49.14 -29.56 -23.42
C GLY A 706 -48.85 -30.98 -23.91
N VAL A 707 -49.82 -31.89 -23.86
CA VAL A 707 -49.66 -33.29 -24.33
C VAL A 707 -49.80 -33.35 -25.85
N GLU A 708 -48.75 -33.83 -26.52
CA GLU A 708 -48.76 -34.09 -27.96
C GLU A 708 -49.35 -35.47 -28.30
N GLU A 709 -49.29 -36.42 -27.36
CA GLU A 709 -49.80 -37.78 -27.54
C GLU A 709 -51.34 -37.84 -27.52
N TRP A 710 -51.92 -38.16 -28.68
CA TRP A 710 -53.37 -38.21 -28.85
C TRP A 710 -54.13 -39.14 -27.85
N PRO A 711 -53.66 -40.35 -27.47
CA PRO A 711 -54.37 -41.20 -26.51
C PRO A 711 -54.47 -40.58 -25.12
N ARG A 712 -53.36 -40.02 -24.63
CA ARG A 712 -53.31 -39.32 -23.34
C ARG A 712 -54.14 -38.05 -23.38
N TRP A 713 -54.11 -37.33 -24.50
CA TRP A 713 -54.96 -36.17 -24.72
C TRP A 713 -56.46 -36.52 -24.68
N ILE A 714 -56.89 -37.62 -25.31
CA ILE A 714 -58.29 -38.10 -25.22
C ILE A 714 -58.65 -38.40 -23.77
N TYR A 715 -57.81 -39.15 -23.06
CA TYR A 715 -58.07 -39.55 -21.68
C TYR A 715 -58.24 -38.32 -20.77
N LEU A 716 -57.32 -37.35 -20.86
CA LEU A 716 -57.41 -36.08 -20.12
C LEU A 716 -58.63 -35.26 -20.57
N SER A 717 -59.00 -35.28 -21.85
CA SER A 717 -60.21 -34.60 -22.34
C SER A 717 -61.50 -35.23 -21.81
N LEU A 718 -61.57 -36.56 -21.72
CA LEU A 718 -62.68 -37.28 -21.08
C LEU A 718 -62.76 -36.94 -19.59
N LEU A 719 -61.62 -36.94 -18.88
CA LEU A 719 -61.56 -36.52 -17.47
C LEU A 719 -62.07 -35.08 -17.26
N LYS A 720 -61.68 -34.16 -18.16
CA LYS A 720 -62.12 -32.76 -18.13
C LYS A 720 -63.65 -32.64 -18.21
N TYR A 721 -64.25 -33.21 -19.26
CA TYR A 721 -65.67 -33.00 -19.53
C TYR A 721 -66.57 -33.86 -18.64
N LEU A 722 -66.16 -35.09 -18.31
CA LEU A 722 -67.02 -35.98 -17.52
C LEU A 722 -67.01 -35.59 -16.04
N ILE A 723 -65.83 -35.50 -15.42
CA ILE A 723 -65.70 -35.36 -13.95
C ILE A 723 -64.91 -34.11 -13.51
N GLY A 724 -64.59 -33.19 -14.42
CA GLY A 724 -63.76 -32.02 -14.12
C GLY A 724 -62.41 -32.37 -13.50
N TYR A 725 -61.72 -33.37 -14.06
CA TYR A 725 -60.48 -33.98 -13.53
C TYR A 725 -60.58 -34.53 -12.10
N GLY A 726 -61.79 -34.87 -11.65
CA GLY A 726 -62.04 -35.35 -10.27
C GLY A 726 -62.26 -34.23 -9.26
N TYR A 727 -62.09 -32.96 -9.65
CA TYR A 727 -62.37 -31.81 -8.79
C TYR A 727 -63.86 -31.41 -8.83
N TYR A 728 -64.54 -31.50 -9.98
CA TYR A 728 -65.96 -31.14 -10.13
C TYR A 728 -66.85 -32.35 -10.44
N LEU A 729 -66.90 -33.31 -9.50
CA LEU A 729 -67.58 -34.61 -9.66
C LEU A 729 -69.05 -34.53 -10.08
N PHE A 730 -69.77 -33.48 -9.70
CA PHE A 730 -71.19 -33.32 -10.04
C PHE A 730 -71.44 -33.07 -11.54
N GLN A 731 -70.41 -32.81 -12.35
CA GLN A 731 -70.57 -32.65 -13.81
C GLN A 731 -71.15 -33.91 -14.47
N VAL A 732 -70.77 -35.11 -14.02
CA VAL A 732 -71.29 -36.38 -14.55
C VAL A 732 -72.81 -36.47 -14.42
N THR A 733 -73.38 -35.87 -13.36
CA THR A 733 -74.84 -35.95 -13.13
C THR A 733 -75.63 -35.27 -14.24
N TYR A 734 -75.10 -34.21 -14.86
CA TYR A 734 -75.74 -33.56 -16.00
C TYR A 734 -75.74 -34.44 -17.24
N TYR A 735 -74.65 -35.18 -17.49
CA TYR A 735 -74.58 -36.14 -18.59
C TYR A 735 -75.52 -37.31 -18.36
N LEU A 736 -75.52 -37.87 -17.14
CA LEU A 736 -76.45 -38.93 -16.77
C LEU A 736 -77.90 -38.48 -16.99
N LEU A 737 -78.28 -37.32 -16.46
CA LEU A 737 -79.63 -36.76 -16.62
C LEU A 737 -79.97 -36.51 -18.10
N GLY A 738 -79.05 -35.94 -18.87
CA GLY A 738 -79.22 -35.67 -20.30
C GLY A 738 -79.42 -36.94 -21.12
N PHE A 739 -78.55 -37.94 -20.95
CA PHE A 739 -78.68 -39.22 -21.65
C PHE A 739 -79.96 -39.94 -21.23
N THR A 740 -80.31 -39.96 -19.94
CA THR A 740 -81.59 -40.53 -19.48
C THR A 740 -82.80 -39.88 -20.15
N ILE A 741 -82.80 -38.55 -20.30
CA ILE A 741 -83.88 -37.84 -21.01
C ILE A 741 -83.91 -38.21 -22.50
N ILE A 742 -82.75 -38.27 -23.17
CA ILE A 742 -82.68 -38.61 -24.61
C ILE A 742 -83.14 -40.05 -24.84
N GLY A 743 -82.67 -41.00 -24.03
CA GLY A 743 -83.08 -42.39 -24.14
C GLY A 743 -84.56 -42.59 -23.80
N MET A 744 -85.09 -41.85 -22.83
CA MET A 744 -86.53 -41.79 -22.53
C MET A 744 -87.34 -41.30 -23.74
N LEU A 745 -86.91 -40.21 -24.40
CA LEU A 745 -87.58 -39.66 -25.58
C LEU A 745 -87.52 -40.61 -26.78
N ILE A 746 -86.39 -41.27 -27.01
CA ILE A 746 -86.22 -42.25 -28.11
C ILE A 746 -87.07 -43.50 -27.84
N PHE A 747 -87.08 -44.01 -26.60
CA PHE A 747 -87.95 -45.12 -26.23
C PHE A 747 -89.42 -44.77 -26.46
N PHE A 748 -89.86 -43.62 -25.96
CA PHE A 748 -91.23 -43.14 -26.07
C PHE A 748 -91.68 -42.95 -27.53
N LYS A 749 -90.79 -42.48 -28.41
CA LYS A 749 -91.10 -42.20 -29.82
C LYS A 749 -91.10 -43.43 -30.72
N TYR A 750 -90.24 -44.42 -30.47
CA TYR A 750 -89.98 -45.51 -31.42
C TYR A 750 -90.40 -46.90 -30.95
N VAL A 751 -90.72 -47.08 -29.67
CA VAL A 751 -91.28 -48.33 -29.14
C VAL A 751 -92.79 -48.16 -29.06
N LYS A 752 -93.56 -48.95 -29.82
CA LYS A 752 -95.04 -48.98 -29.70
C LYS A 752 -95.44 -50.23 -28.93
N ASN A 753 -95.68 -50.07 -27.63
CA ASN A 753 -96.33 -51.09 -26.80
C ASN A 753 -97.57 -50.47 -26.14
N GLY A 754 -98.60 -51.27 -25.88
CA GLY A 754 -99.95 -50.81 -25.48
C GLY A 754 -100.05 -50.02 -24.16
N ASN A 755 -98.95 -49.74 -23.47
CA ASN A 755 -98.93 -49.00 -22.21
C ASN A 755 -97.65 -48.15 -22.03
N ASN A 756 -97.38 -47.26 -23.00
CA ASN A 756 -96.24 -46.34 -22.96
C ASN A 756 -96.53 -45.12 -22.07
N ASN A 757 -96.25 -45.19 -20.78
CA ASN A 757 -96.20 -43.99 -19.93
C ASN A 757 -94.78 -43.41 -19.88
N LEU A 758 -94.66 -42.11 -19.58
CA LEU A 758 -93.36 -41.43 -19.52
C LEU A 758 -92.43 -42.06 -18.46
N PHE A 759 -93.01 -42.65 -17.41
CA PHE A 759 -92.26 -43.29 -16.33
C PHE A 759 -91.58 -44.58 -16.77
N SER A 760 -92.23 -45.44 -17.57
CA SER A 760 -91.62 -46.67 -18.10
C SER A 760 -90.52 -46.38 -19.10
N ALA A 761 -90.67 -45.34 -19.92
CA ALA A 761 -89.62 -44.86 -20.81
C ALA A 761 -88.39 -44.34 -20.06
N PHE A 762 -88.61 -43.63 -18.95
CA PHE A 762 -87.57 -43.16 -18.05
C PHE A 762 -86.84 -44.33 -17.37
N CYS A 763 -87.57 -45.28 -16.78
CA CYS A 763 -87.01 -46.48 -16.16
C CYS A 763 -86.23 -47.33 -17.17
N TYR A 764 -86.73 -47.50 -18.40
CA TYR A 764 -86.01 -48.23 -19.46
C TYR A 764 -84.70 -47.54 -19.83
N SER A 765 -84.71 -46.20 -19.95
CA SER A 765 -83.51 -45.44 -20.27
C SER A 765 -82.47 -45.50 -19.14
N LEU A 766 -82.90 -45.47 -17.89
CA LEU A 766 -82.03 -45.69 -16.72
C LEU A 766 -81.49 -47.11 -16.66
N ASP A 767 -82.32 -48.12 -16.91
CA ASP A 767 -81.93 -49.54 -16.92
C ASP A 767 -80.82 -49.83 -17.93
N ARG A 768 -80.91 -49.20 -19.10
CA ARG A 768 -79.89 -49.33 -20.12
C ARG A 768 -78.68 -48.45 -19.86
N LEU A 769 -78.80 -47.36 -19.11
CA LEU A 769 -77.68 -46.46 -18.78
C LEU A 769 -76.89 -46.91 -17.55
N PHE A 770 -77.51 -47.58 -16.58
CA PHE A 770 -76.84 -48.08 -15.38
C PHE A 770 -76.66 -49.60 -15.46
N PRO A 771 -75.44 -50.10 -15.68
CA PRO A 771 -75.22 -51.53 -15.89
C PRO A 771 -75.40 -52.39 -14.63
N PHE A 772 -75.57 -51.77 -13.46
CA PHE A 772 -75.62 -52.45 -12.16
C PHE A 772 -76.97 -52.35 -11.46
N VAL A 773 -77.93 -51.58 -12.02
CA VAL A 773 -79.24 -51.36 -11.41
C VAL A 773 -80.30 -51.78 -12.42
N HIS A 774 -81.10 -52.79 -12.06
CA HIS A 774 -82.21 -53.27 -12.86
C HIS A 774 -83.56 -52.89 -12.23
N PHE A 775 -84.29 -51.98 -12.87
CA PHE A 775 -85.56 -51.43 -12.41
C PHE A 775 -86.77 -52.29 -12.82
N ASP A 776 -86.75 -52.95 -13.98
CA ASP A 776 -87.83 -53.85 -14.42
C ASP A 776 -87.30 -54.98 -15.33
N LYS A 777 -87.65 -56.23 -15.01
CA LYS A 777 -87.27 -57.42 -15.79
C LYS A 777 -87.91 -57.46 -17.19
N GLN A 778 -89.04 -56.77 -17.40
CA GLN A 778 -89.71 -56.73 -18.71
C GLN A 778 -88.91 -55.97 -19.78
N HIS A 779 -87.92 -55.17 -19.37
CA HIS A 779 -87.10 -54.38 -20.28
C HIS A 779 -86.14 -55.21 -21.16
N ASP A 780 -85.87 -56.47 -20.80
CA ASP A 780 -85.05 -57.39 -21.60
C ASP A 780 -85.80 -58.07 -22.75
N GLU A 781 -87.13 -58.07 -22.71
CA GLU A 781 -87.99 -58.71 -23.73
C GLU A 781 -88.47 -57.73 -24.82
N VAL A 782 -88.12 -56.44 -24.73
CA VAL A 782 -88.54 -55.38 -25.66
C VAL A 782 -87.85 -55.53 -27.02
N LYS A 783 -88.62 -55.87 -28.07
CA LYS A 783 -88.14 -55.95 -29.46
C LYS A 783 -88.00 -54.55 -30.09
N LEU A 784 -86.76 -54.08 -30.21
CA LEU A 784 -86.42 -52.78 -30.83
C LEU A 784 -86.15 -52.90 -32.33
N ARG A 785 -86.47 -51.87 -33.13
CA ARG A 785 -86.03 -51.74 -34.54
C ARG A 785 -84.50 -51.62 -34.61
N GLU A 786 -83.91 -52.06 -35.72
CA GLU A 786 -82.45 -52.16 -35.90
C GLU A 786 -81.68 -50.88 -35.50
N CYS A 787 -82.09 -49.70 -35.96
CA CYS A 787 -81.40 -48.45 -35.61
C CYS A 787 -81.55 -48.03 -34.13
N VAL A 788 -82.70 -48.35 -33.51
CA VAL A 788 -82.99 -48.01 -32.10
C VAL A 788 -82.24 -48.96 -31.16
N ARG A 789 -82.08 -50.22 -31.57
CA ARG A 789 -81.25 -51.21 -30.86
C ARG A 789 -79.78 -50.79 -30.84
N TYR A 790 -79.25 -50.27 -31.95
CA TYR A 790 -77.89 -49.74 -31.98
C TYR A 790 -77.72 -48.52 -31.05
N TYR A 791 -78.71 -47.62 -31.00
CA TYR A 791 -78.71 -46.52 -30.03
C TYR A 791 -78.65 -47.02 -28.59
N PHE A 792 -79.52 -47.94 -28.17
CA PHE A 792 -79.51 -48.43 -26.77
C PHE A 792 -78.28 -49.28 -26.43
N PHE A 793 -77.60 -49.87 -27.42
CA PHE A 793 -76.28 -50.47 -27.24
C PHE A 793 -75.18 -49.43 -27.00
N VAL A 794 -75.17 -48.32 -27.76
CA VAL A 794 -74.27 -47.20 -27.51
C VAL A 794 -74.60 -46.52 -26.17
N HIS A 795 -75.88 -46.39 -25.83
CA HIS A 795 -76.39 -45.83 -24.59
C HIS A 795 -75.89 -46.59 -23.36
N SER A 796 -75.83 -47.93 -23.42
CA SER A 796 -75.27 -48.74 -22.34
C SER A 796 -73.75 -48.65 -22.23
N ILE A 797 -73.04 -48.57 -23.36
CA ILE A 797 -71.59 -48.32 -23.36
C ILE A 797 -71.28 -46.96 -22.72
N VAL A 798 -72.02 -45.91 -23.07
CA VAL A 798 -71.89 -44.58 -22.45
C VAL A 798 -72.13 -44.66 -20.95
N GLY A 799 -73.16 -45.40 -20.53
CA GLY A 799 -73.47 -45.69 -19.13
C GLY A 799 -72.32 -46.32 -18.33
N PHE A 800 -71.67 -47.33 -18.91
CA PHE A 800 -70.46 -47.95 -18.35
C PHE A 800 -69.30 -46.94 -18.21
N ILE A 801 -69.04 -46.15 -19.25
CA ILE A 801 -67.97 -45.14 -19.25
C ILE A 801 -68.23 -44.09 -18.18
N LEU A 802 -69.45 -43.54 -18.10
CA LEU A 802 -69.82 -42.54 -17.09
C LEU A 802 -69.68 -43.10 -15.65
N SER A 803 -70.14 -44.34 -15.43
CA SER A 803 -70.03 -45.01 -14.12
C SER A 803 -68.57 -45.25 -13.73
N TYR A 804 -67.73 -45.69 -14.67
CA TYR A 804 -66.29 -45.88 -14.45
C TYR A 804 -65.61 -44.58 -13.99
N PHE A 805 -65.81 -43.48 -14.73
CA PHE A 805 -65.20 -42.20 -14.37
C PHE A 805 -65.75 -41.62 -13.06
N PHE A 806 -67.05 -41.81 -12.77
CA PHE A 806 -67.64 -41.37 -11.50
C PHE A 806 -67.05 -42.11 -10.29
N ILE A 807 -66.93 -43.46 -10.38
CA ILE A 807 -66.31 -44.28 -9.33
C ILE A 807 -64.83 -43.92 -9.17
N ALA A 808 -64.11 -43.79 -10.29
CA ALA A 808 -62.70 -43.36 -10.28
C ALA A 808 -62.52 -41.96 -9.66
N GLY A 809 -63.49 -41.07 -9.87
CA GLY A 809 -63.53 -39.73 -9.26
C GLY A 809 -63.77 -39.73 -7.75
N ILE A 810 -64.73 -40.53 -7.26
CA ILE A 810 -65.04 -40.63 -5.82
C ILE A 810 -63.88 -41.27 -5.05
N THR A 811 -63.25 -42.29 -5.64
CA THR A 811 -62.11 -43.00 -5.05
C THR A 811 -60.81 -42.20 -5.09
N GLY A 812 -60.79 -41.05 -5.76
CA GLY A 812 -59.61 -40.19 -5.87
C GLY A 812 -58.55 -40.69 -6.86
N LEU A 813 -58.80 -41.80 -7.59
CA LEU A 813 -57.89 -42.38 -8.58
C LEU A 813 -57.60 -41.46 -9.78
N THR A 814 -58.37 -40.38 -9.92
CA THR A 814 -58.28 -39.44 -11.04
C THR A 814 -57.62 -38.11 -10.71
N LYS A 815 -57.34 -37.84 -9.43
CA LYS A 815 -56.79 -36.56 -8.96
C LYS A 815 -55.29 -36.49 -9.14
#